data_AF-A0A158QGX1-F1
#
_entry.id   AF-A0A158QGX1-F1
#
_cell.length_a   1.000
_cell.length_b   1.000
_cell.length_c   1.000
_cell.angle_alpha   90.00
_cell.angle_beta   90.00
_cell.angle_gamma   90.00
#
_symmetry.space_group_name_H-M   'P 1'
#
loop_
_entity.id
_entity.type
_entity.pdbx_description
1 polymer ?
#
loop_
_entity_poly.entity_id
_entity_poly.type
_entity_poly.pdbx_seq_one_letter_code
_entity_poly.pdbx_strand_id
1 'polypeptide(L)'
;MLTHVRIIEGQITAYPFLKILPKKSYVDLMIQAVNTIVTNTELQHVSRSLFLLQLGERVESACLVWRKQNVGIIDEMGNVYKLYADFFTAPTRKHEHFREMWLRALQVNAESGISLDPEWPKWSNQIRMVVGQELYRILYDHLTFNTHAMKPPNPDNQHPRQDAPVLFEVTSDDPGAARYEIRVHPILLKWYKASGRHASLVFNPTELPMLCPPLPWVDTKQGGYLLSSSDSTRFIRKTTYFPGADAAADDDLDFDISTIPRVLDSLNTLAACPWKVNQPILDAMLLVARGGGEKNLSMPETKSLIPVPRRVFDRSLPREERIAAYRQFINIRKIHDETRSLWATEMYRLSIANEYRNKVFWFPHSMDFRGRVYPCPPHFHHMGESNALNYFNYIINLIKYCAEDYFSTYPNENETKFRGDSLSLGYPKPHQVCNGTPLFQSTCLLLLLPSFINSLNMLSLPPSLASAKMDFLSRPLSLAYYLPVTSGSDIARGLIIFAKGLPLGEKGLRWLKIHLANLTGKVKRSSNDEREAYTESILNEVIDSAEKPFDGRGWWREQEEPWQTLACCRELTAALRHPTGPADYINHFPVHQDGSCNGLQHYAAMGRDERGAASVSLEDCERPRDVYTDVTEVVEAQRKEDADAGVEIAAILEGAVQRKVIKQSVMTTVYGVTLYGAMAQIKRQLRELPTFQTQAGADADKRLGPASAYLAKLTLTSIGKIFTSSAATQAWFAKVRGAFFS
;
A
#
# COMPACT_ATOMS: atom_id res chain seq x y z
N MET A 1 8.13 41.17 -19.26
CA MET A 1 9.53 41.47 -18.92
C MET A 1 10.34 40.18 -18.89
N LEU A 2 10.95 39.77 -20.00
CA LEU A 2 11.82 38.57 -20.08
C LEU A 2 13.09 38.88 -20.91
N THR A 3 13.51 40.14 -20.96
CA THR A 3 14.44 40.65 -21.98
C THR A 3 15.82 41.03 -21.49
N HIS A 4 16.14 40.97 -20.19
CA HIS A 4 17.50 41.22 -19.73
C HIS A 4 17.93 40.24 -18.63
N VAL A 5 18.31 39.04 -19.06
CA VAL A 5 19.21 38.18 -18.27
C VAL A 5 20.61 38.47 -18.79
N ARG A 6 21.47 39.07 -17.96
CA ARG A 6 22.90 39.20 -18.28
C ARG A 6 23.47 37.80 -18.40
N ILE A 7 23.92 37.42 -19.58
CA ILE A 7 24.67 36.19 -19.80
C ILE A 7 26.06 36.45 -19.26
N ILE A 8 26.37 35.91 -18.09
CA ILE A 8 27.75 35.77 -17.62
C ILE A 8 28.30 34.55 -18.38
N GLU A 9 29.28 34.76 -19.26
CA GLU A 9 29.89 33.70 -20.06
C GLU A 9 30.37 32.56 -19.15
N GLY A 10 29.88 31.34 -19.39
CA GLY A 10 30.29 30.12 -18.67
C GLY A 10 29.39 29.64 -17.53
N GLN A 11 28.31 30.35 -17.15
CA GLN A 11 27.36 29.84 -16.15
C GLN A 11 26.12 29.19 -16.79
N ILE A 12 25.76 27.99 -16.32
CA ILE A 12 24.50 27.32 -16.69
C ILE A 12 23.34 28.18 -16.20
N THR A 13 22.52 28.70 -17.11
CA THR A 13 21.35 29.53 -16.77
C THR A 13 20.05 28.73 -16.96
N ALA A 14 18.98 29.13 -16.25
CA ALA A 14 17.64 28.58 -16.44
C ALA A 14 17.01 28.97 -17.79
N TYR A 15 17.58 29.96 -18.51
CA TYR A 15 16.98 30.58 -19.69
C TYR A 15 16.50 29.61 -20.78
N PRO A 16 17.30 28.64 -21.27
CA PRO A 16 16.82 27.71 -22.30
C PRO A 16 15.64 26.85 -21.82
N PHE A 17 15.60 26.50 -20.53
CA PHE A 17 14.53 25.71 -19.93
C PHE A 17 13.23 26.51 -19.73
N LEU A 18 13.35 27.83 -19.54
CA LEU A 18 12.22 28.77 -19.43
C LEU A 18 11.66 29.22 -20.79
N LYS A 19 12.22 28.72 -21.90
CA LYS A 19 11.76 29.00 -23.27
C LYS A 19 10.94 27.89 -23.90
N ILE A 20 10.86 26.72 -23.26
CA ILE A 20 10.18 25.55 -23.80
C ILE A 20 8.66 25.75 -23.78
N LEU A 21 8.11 26.25 -22.67
CA LEU A 21 6.67 26.44 -22.51
C LEU A 21 6.24 27.88 -22.79
N PRO A 22 4.94 28.10 -23.11
CA PRO A 22 4.37 29.43 -23.09
C PRO A 22 4.45 30.07 -21.70
N LYS A 23 4.61 31.40 -21.64
CA LYS A 23 4.71 32.16 -20.37
C LYS A 23 3.56 31.88 -19.41
N LYS A 24 2.33 31.75 -19.93
CA LYS A 24 1.13 31.46 -19.14
C LYS A 24 1.26 30.14 -18.37
N SER A 25 1.84 29.11 -18.99
CA SER A 25 2.04 27.80 -18.36
C SER A 25 2.94 27.89 -17.13
N TYR A 26 4.02 28.68 -17.16
CA TYR A 26 4.85 28.88 -15.96
C TYR A 26 4.10 29.59 -14.83
N VAL A 27 3.28 30.60 -15.16
CA VAL A 27 2.44 31.28 -14.17
C VAL A 27 1.46 30.29 -13.54
N ASP A 28 0.77 29.49 -14.35
CA ASP A 28 -0.19 28.50 -13.88
C ASP A 28 0.49 27.45 -12.97
N LEU A 29 1.66 26.94 -13.35
CA LEU A 29 2.44 26.00 -12.54
C LEU A 29 2.87 26.58 -11.18
N MET A 30 3.31 27.85 -11.16
CA MET A 30 3.69 28.56 -9.93
C MET A 30 2.49 28.76 -9.00
N ILE A 31 1.35 29.21 -9.53
CA ILE A 31 0.12 29.41 -8.75
C ILE A 31 -0.42 28.08 -8.25
N GLN A 32 -0.37 27.03 -9.06
CA GLN A 32 -0.72 25.67 -8.63
C GLN A 32 0.17 25.20 -7.48
N ALA A 33 1.48 25.46 -7.50
CA ALA A 33 2.39 25.09 -6.40
C ALA A 33 2.02 25.78 -5.08
N VAL A 34 1.71 27.07 -5.12
CA VAL A 34 1.24 27.81 -3.94
C VAL A 34 -0.10 27.26 -3.45
N ASN A 35 -1.05 27.02 -4.36
CA ASN A 35 -2.33 26.40 -4.02
C ASN A 35 -2.14 25.04 -3.35
N THR A 36 -1.24 24.18 -3.87
CA THR A 36 -0.96 22.86 -3.27
C THR A 36 -0.45 23.01 -1.83
N ILE A 37 0.45 23.96 -1.54
CA ILE A 37 0.95 24.17 -0.17
C ILE A 37 -0.16 24.69 0.75
N VAL A 38 -1.00 25.60 0.26
CA VAL A 38 -2.08 26.19 1.06
C VAL A 38 -3.11 25.11 1.44
N THR A 39 -3.50 24.25 0.49
CA THR A 39 -4.55 23.26 0.68
C THR A 39 -4.06 21.97 1.32
N ASN A 40 -2.82 21.54 1.04
CA ASN A 40 -2.22 20.36 1.65
C ASN A 40 -1.46 20.74 2.94
N THR A 41 -1.98 20.33 4.09
CA THR A 41 -1.39 20.67 5.39
C THR A 41 0.01 20.09 5.58
N GLU A 42 0.33 18.96 4.95
CA GLU A 42 1.66 18.34 5.03
C GLU A 42 2.72 19.19 4.34
N LEU A 43 2.33 19.89 3.27
CA LEU A 43 3.24 20.73 2.49
C LEU A 43 3.46 22.12 3.09
N GLN A 44 2.78 22.47 4.19
CA GLN A 44 2.91 23.78 4.85
C GLN A 44 4.26 23.99 5.58
N HIS A 45 5.06 22.93 5.74
CA HIS A 45 6.37 22.94 6.42
C HIS A 45 7.42 22.20 5.56
N VAL A 46 7.57 22.62 4.30
CA VAL A 46 8.47 21.95 3.35
C VAL A 46 9.84 22.60 3.37
N SER A 47 10.89 21.76 3.36
CA SER A 47 12.26 22.22 3.17
C SER A 47 12.39 23.03 1.89
N ARG A 48 13.08 24.16 1.95
CA ARG A 48 13.38 25.01 0.80
C ARG A 48 13.95 24.21 -0.37
N SER A 49 14.93 23.34 -0.11
CA SER A 49 15.55 22.52 -1.16
C SER A 49 14.55 21.62 -1.88
N LEU A 50 13.65 20.98 -1.14
CA LEU A 50 12.64 20.09 -1.69
C LEU A 50 11.60 20.86 -2.51
N PHE A 51 11.15 22.01 -2.00
CA PHE A 51 10.19 22.84 -2.74
C PHE A 51 10.74 23.34 -4.08
N LEU A 52 12.01 23.77 -4.10
CA LEU A 52 12.67 24.19 -5.34
C LEU A 52 12.80 23.03 -6.33
N LEU A 53 13.20 21.85 -5.86
CA LEU A 53 13.30 20.66 -6.70
C LEU A 53 11.93 20.32 -7.31
N GLN A 54 10.87 20.31 -6.51
CA GLN A 54 9.51 20.03 -6.95
C GLN A 54 8.98 21.06 -7.97
N LEU A 55 9.32 22.34 -7.83
CA LEU A 55 8.99 23.35 -8.84
C LEU A 55 9.68 23.03 -10.18
N GLY A 56 10.95 22.65 -10.15
CA GLY A 56 11.70 22.23 -11.34
C GLY A 56 11.11 20.98 -12.00
N GLU A 57 10.78 19.96 -11.21
CA GLU A 57 10.14 18.72 -11.68
C GLU A 57 8.79 18.98 -12.36
N ARG A 58 7.96 19.86 -11.76
CA ARG A 58 6.68 20.26 -12.35
C ARG A 58 6.85 20.88 -13.74
N VAL A 59 7.87 21.73 -13.92
CA VAL A 59 8.19 22.31 -15.23
C VAL A 59 8.68 21.24 -16.20
N GLU A 60 9.58 20.35 -15.78
CA GLU A 60 10.08 19.27 -16.63
C GLU A 60 8.94 18.38 -17.12
N SER A 61 8.04 17.96 -16.23
CA SER A 61 6.86 17.17 -16.58
C SER A 61 5.95 17.89 -17.58
N ALA A 62 5.69 19.18 -17.36
CA ALA A 62 4.89 19.98 -18.29
C ALA A 62 5.58 20.14 -19.66
N CYS A 63 6.91 20.33 -19.69
CA CYS A 63 7.70 20.36 -20.93
C CYS A 63 7.58 19.05 -21.69
N LEU A 64 7.63 17.91 -21.00
CA LEU A 64 7.54 16.59 -21.60
C LEU A 64 6.17 16.38 -22.25
N VAL A 65 5.08 16.73 -21.56
CA VAL A 65 3.72 16.66 -22.13
C VAL A 65 3.58 17.60 -23.33
N TRP A 66 4.07 18.83 -23.23
CA TRP A 66 4.01 19.82 -24.32
C TRP A 66 4.78 19.35 -25.57
N ARG A 67 5.95 18.73 -25.39
CA ARG A 67 6.72 18.14 -26.49
C ARG A 67 5.98 16.97 -27.14
N LYS A 68 5.44 16.04 -26.34
CA LYS A 68 4.64 14.92 -26.84
C LYS A 68 3.45 15.40 -27.67
N GLN A 69 2.77 16.47 -27.21
CA GLN A 69 1.65 17.05 -27.92
C GLN A 69 2.07 17.66 -29.27
N ASN A 70 3.13 18.48 -29.31
CA ASN A 70 3.55 19.16 -30.54
C ASN A 70 4.11 18.24 -31.61
N VAL A 71 4.68 17.10 -31.21
CA VAL A 71 5.20 16.09 -32.15
C VAL A 71 4.07 15.20 -32.68
N GLY A 72 2.87 15.23 -32.09
CA GLY A 72 1.73 14.37 -32.48
C GLY A 72 1.70 13.01 -31.79
N ILE A 73 2.54 12.77 -30.78
CA ILE A 73 2.63 11.48 -30.06
C ILE A 73 1.35 11.20 -29.27
N ILE A 74 0.67 12.24 -28.77
CA ILE A 74 -0.58 12.05 -28.02
C ILE A 74 -1.68 11.49 -28.93
N ASP A 75 -1.75 11.99 -30.16
CA ASP A 75 -2.74 11.54 -31.16
C ASP A 75 -2.43 10.11 -31.60
N GLU A 76 -1.15 9.80 -31.88
CA GLU A 76 -0.74 8.44 -32.25
C GLU A 76 -0.91 7.44 -31.10
N MET A 77 -0.65 7.85 -29.86
CA MET A 77 -0.97 7.05 -28.67
C MET A 77 -2.46 6.73 -28.61
N GLY A 78 -3.33 7.68 -28.94
CA GLY A 78 -4.77 7.46 -29.05
C GLY A 78 -5.13 6.41 -30.11
N ASN A 79 -4.51 6.47 -31.29
CA ASN A 79 -4.72 5.52 -32.39
C ASN A 79 -4.30 4.09 -32.00
N VAL A 80 -3.06 3.94 -31.52
CA VAL A 80 -2.51 2.64 -31.10
C VAL A 80 -3.30 2.07 -29.93
N TYR A 81 -3.62 2.91 -28.94
CA TYR A 81 -4.38 2.47 -27.77
C TYR A 81 -5.80 2.04 -28.12
N LYS A 82 -6.45 2.70 -29.08
CA LYS A 82 -7.76 2.27 -29.57
C LYS A 82 -7.71 0.86 -30.14
N LEU A 83 -6.72 0.56 -30.97
CA LEU A 83 -6.53 -0.79 -31.53
C LEU A 83 -6.24 -1.83 -30.43
N TYR A 84 -5.42 -1.47 -29.44
CA TYR A 84 -5.20 -2.32 -28.26
C TYR A 84 -6.49 -2.56 -27.48
N ALA A 85 -7.30 -1.52 -27.25
CA ALA A 85 -8.58 -1.63 -26.55
C ALA A 85 -9.60 -2.49 -27.33
N ASP A 86 -9.60 -2.40 -28.65
CA ASP A 86 -10.41 -3.27 -29.51
C ASP A 86 -9.99 -4.75 -29.34
N PHE A 87 -8.69 -5.05 -29.28
CA PHE A 87 -8.21 -6.39 -28.96
C PHE A 87 -8.57 -6.84 -27.53
N PHE A 88 -8.47 -5.92 -26.57
CA PHE A 88 -8.75 -6.19 -25.17
C PHE A 88 -10.21 -6.55 -24.92
N THR A 89 -11.13 -5.85 -25.58
CA THR A 89 -12.59 -5.99 -25.42
C THR A 89 -13.24 -6.98 -26.40
N ALA A 90 -12.45 -7.58 -27.29
CA ALA A 90 -12.95 -8.53 -28.27
C ALA A 90 -13.67 -9.71 -27.58
N PRO A 91 -14.86 -10.12 -28.06
CA PRO A 91 -15.62 -11.22 -27.46
C PRO A 91 -14.87 -12.55 -27.55
N THR A 92 -14.01 -12.70 -28.55
CA THR A 92 -13.06 -13.80 -28.67
C THR A 92 -11.64 -13.25 -28.61
N ARG A 93 -10.89 -13.70 -27.60
CA ARG A 93 -9.51 -13.27 -27.42
C ARG A 93 -8.62 -13.93 -28.48
N LYS A 94 -8.12 -13.12 -29.42
CA LYS A 94 -7.22 -13.59 -30.51
C LYS A 94 -5.77 -13.81 -30.08
N HIS A 95 -5.34 -13.15 -29.00
CA HIS A 95 -3.96 -13.19 -28.49
C HIS A 95 -3.97 -13.54 -27.01
N GLU A 96 -3.09 -14.44 -26.59
CA GLU A 96 -3.09 -14.96 -25.22
C GLU A 96 -2.68 -13.89 -24.20
N HIS A 97 -1.66 -13.09 -24.54
CA HIS A 97 -1.05 -12.14 -23.61
C HIS A 97 -1.33 -10.67 -23.97
N PHE A 98 -1.61 -9.83 -22.96
CA PHE A 98 -1.85 -8.39 -23.15
C PHE A 98 -0.66 -7.67 -23.77
N ARG A 99 0.56 -8.10 -23.45
CA ARG A 99 1.80 -7.58 -24.06
C ARG A 99 1.82 -7.80 -25.57
N GLU A 100 1.39 -8.97 -26.05
CA GLU A 100 1.32 -9.27 -27.48
C GLU A 100 0.29 -8.40 -28.19
N MET A 101 -0.89 -8.20 -27.58
CA MET A 101 -1.91 -7.30 -28.13
C MET A 101 -1.36 -5.88 -28.35
N TRP A 102 -0.60 -5.37 -27.38
CA TRP A 102 0.03 -4.04 -27.48
C TRP A 102 1.12 -3.99 -28.54
N LEU A 103 2.02 -4.99 -28.57
CA LEU A 103 3.06 -5.07 -29.60
C LEU A 103 2.46 -5.17 -31.01
N ARG A 104 1.35 -5.90 -31.17
CA ARG A 104 0.61 -5.94 -32.44
C ARG A 104 -0.01 -4.60 -32.79
N ALA A 105 -0.60 -3.90 -31.81
CA ALA A 105 -1.16 -2.58 -32.02
C ALA A 105 -0.07 -1.57 -32.47
N LEU A 106 1.12 -1.62 -31.86
CA LEU A 106 2.28 -0.84 -32.30
C LEU A 106 2.73 -1.21 -33.72
N GLN A 107 2.71 -2.50 -34.06
CA GLN A 107 3.20 -2.98 -35.36
C GLN A 107 2.35 -2.48 -36.53
N VAL A 108 1.03 -2.31 -36.36
CA VAL A 108 0.13 -1.90 -37.46
C VAL A 108 0.54 -0.56 -38.08
N ASN A 109 1.06 0.37 -37.27
CA ASN A 109 1.50 1.68 -37.75
C ASN A 109 3.04 1.81 -37.79
N ALA A 110 3.82 0.74 -37.64
CA ALA A 110 5.27 0.85 -37.44
C ALA A 110 6.03 1.49 -38.62
N GLU A 111 5.53 1.35 -39.85
CA GLU A 111 6.20 1.87 -41.06
C GLU A 111 5.90 3.36 -41.33
N SER A 112 4.79 3.91 -40.81
CA SER A 112 4.32 5.26 -41.14
C SER A 112 3.95 6.12 -39.92
N GLY A 113 3.85 5.51 -38.74
CA GLY A 113 3.47 6.13 -37.47
C GLY A 113 4.64 6.78 -36.75
N ILE A 114 4.29 7.68 -35.84
CA ILE A 114 5.25 8.37 -34.95
C ILE A 114 5.65 7.40 -33.83
N SER A 115 6.94 7.31 -33.52
CA SER A 115 7.39 6.53 -32.35
C SER A 115 6.76 7.07 -31.06
N LEU A 116 6.16 6.18 -30.27
CA LEU A 116 5.59 6.51 -28.97
C LEU A 116 6.64 6.62 -27.86
N ASP A 117 7.88 6.20 -28.13
CA ASP A 117 9.00 6.26 -27.18
C ASP A 117 10.20 7.06 -27.74
N PRO A 118 10.05 8.39 -27.92
CA PRO A 118 11.21 9.23 -28.17
C PRO A 118 12.08 9.36 -26.92
N GLU A 119 13.38 9.13 -27.06
CA GLU A 119 14.33 9.39 -25.98
C GLU A 119 14.55 10.89 -25.80
N TRP A 120 14.04 11.44 -24.69
CA TRP A 120 14.32 12.81 -24.27
C TRP A 120 15.33 12.83 -23.13
N PRO A 121 16.34 13.72 -23.17
CA PRO A 121 17.27 13.85 -22.07
C PRO A 121 16.54 14.33 -20.80
N LYS A 122 16.62 13.53 -19.74
CA LYS A 122 16.11 13.89 -18.41
C LYS A 122 16.93 15.03 -17.82
N TRP A 123 16.27 15.92 -17.11
CA TRP A 123 16.96 17.01 -16.42
C TRP A 123 17.68 16.46 -15.20
N SER A 124 18.95 16.83 -15.04
CA SER A 124 19.66 16.53 -13.79
C SER A 124 19.00 17.28 -12.62
N ASN A 125 19.19 16.77 -11.40
CA ASN A 125 18.69 17.46 -10.20
C ASN A 125 19.24 18.90 -10.08
N GLN A 126 20.44 19.16 -10.60
CA GLN A 126 21.00 20.51 -10.67
C GLN A 126 20.18 21.43 -11.58
N ILE A 127 19.78 20.95 -12.77
CA ILE A 127 18.94 21.72 -13.71
C ILE A 127 17.58 22.00 -13.07
N ARG A 128 16.94 20.99 -12.48
CA ARG A 128 15.65 21.14 -11.78
C ARG A 128 15.73 22.19 -10.68
N MET A 129 16.78 22.14 -9.86
CA MET A 129 17.02 23.12 -8.79
C MET A 129 17.20 24.54 -9.33
N VAL A 130 17.97 24.73 -10.41
CA VAL A 130 18.20 26.05 -11.03
C VAL A 130 16.89 26.63 -11.60
N VAL A 131 16.09 25.82 -12.28
CA VAL A 131 14.77 26.25 -12.79
C VAL A 131 13.82 26.58 -11.63
N GLY A 132 13.76 25.71 -10.63
CA GLY A 132 12.95 25.92 -9.43
C GLY A 132 13.31 27.18 -8.66
N GLN A 133 14.61 27.47 -8.56
CA GLN A 133 15.13 28.68 -7.90
C GLN A 133 14.68 29.96 -8.60
N GLU A 134 14.72 30.02 -9.93
CA GLU A 134 14.25 31.21 -10.66
C GLU A 134 12.74 31.41 -10.50
N LEU A 135 11.94 30.34 -10.56
CA LEU A 135 10.49 30.44 -10.34
C LEU A 135 10.16 30.85 -8.91
N TYR A 136 10.85 30.28 -7.93
CA TYR A 136 10.68 30.67 -6.53
C TYR A 136 11.07 32.12 -6.29
N ARG A 137 12.16 32.62 -6.91
CA ARG A 137 12.53 34.03 -6.83
C ARG A 137 11.40 34.94 -7.32
N ILE A 138 10.78 34.61 -8.45
CA ILE A 138 9.62 35.35 -8.98
C ILE A 138 8.45 35.31 -7.98
N LEU A 139 8.15 34.15 -7.41
CA LEU A 139 7.11 34.00 -6.39
C LEU A 139 7.41 34.82 -5.14
N TYR A 140 8.61 34.73 -4.62
CA TYR A 140 9.04 35.39 -3.39
C TYR A 140 9.03 36.92 -3.53
N ASP A 141 9.54 37.44 -4.66
CA ASP A 141 9.68 38.87 -4.90
C ASP A 141 8.36 39.56 -5.28
N HIS A 142 7.44 38.84 -5.92
CA HIS A 142 6.27 39.46 -6.57
C HIS A 142 4.91 38.94 -6.10
N LEU A 143 4.82 37.74 -5.52
CA LEU A 143 3.52 37.21 -5.09
C LEU A 143 3.14 37.77 -3.71
N THR A 144 2.33 38.83 -3.72
CA THR A 144 1.83 39.50 -2.52
C THR A 144 0.31 39.43 -2.41
N PHE A 145 -0.20 39.59 -1.20
CA PHE A 145 -1.63 39.65 -0.93
C PHE A 145 -1.95 40.66 0.19
N ASN A 146 -3.15 41.25 0.14
CA ASN A 146 -3.57 42.26 1.12
C ASN A 146 -3.98 41.60 2.44
N THR A 147 -3.17 41.72 3.48
CA THR A 147 -3.45 41.14 4.81
C THR A 147 -4.73 41.67 5.48
N HIS A 148 -5.21 42.84 5.07
CA HIS A 148 -6.39 43.50 5.65
C HIS A 148 -7.72 43.16 4.99
N ALA A 149 -7.75 42.41 3.88
CA ALA A 149 -9.01 42.23 3.13
C ALA A 149 -10.11 41.45 3.88
N MET A 150 -9.79 40.76 4.98
CA MET A 150 -10.76 40.05 5.83
C MET A 150 -11.11 40.82 7.13
N LYS A 151 -10.55 42.03 7.34
CA LYS A 151 -10.95 42.86 8.49
C LYS A 151 -12.28 43.54 8.17
N PRO A 152 -13.24 43.59 9.11
CA PRO A 152 -14.49 44.31 8.88
C PRO A 152 -14.20 45.78 8.57
N PRO A 153 -14.93 46.39 7.61
CA PRO A 153 -14.76 47.81 7.31
C PRO A 153 -15.12 48.63 8.55
N ASN A 154 -14.17 49.42 9.05
CA ASN A 154 -14.41 50.37 10.13
C ASN A 154 -14.71 51.75 9.52
N PRO A 155 -15.89 52.34 9.75
CA PRO A 155 -16.26 53.64 9.18
C PRO A 155 -15.34 54.79 9.63
N ASP A 156 -14.72 54.69 10.81
CA ASP A 156 -13.81 55.73 11.34
C ASP A 156 -12.34 55.56 10.94
N ASN A 157 -11.97 54.40 10.38
CA ASN A 157 -10.59 54.11 10.02
C ASN A 157 -10.52 53.06 8.91
N GLN A 158 -10.52 53.50 7.65
CA GLN A 158 -10.31 52.61 6.51
C GLN A 158 -8.93 51.98 6.66
N HIS A 159 -8.87 50.66 6.89
CA HIS A 159 -7.60 49.95 6.96
C HIS A 159 -6.87 50.10 5.63
N PRO A 160 -5.71 50.80 5.57
CA PRO A 160 -4.96 50.92 4.35
C PRO A 160 -4.56 49.53 3.87
N ARG A 161 -4.54 49.33 2.54
CA ARG A 161 -4.08 48.08 1.93
C ARG A 161 -2.67 47.78 2.44
N GLN A 162 -2.52 46.66 3.12
CA GLN A 162 -1.24 46.20 3.64
C GLN A 162 -0.87 44.91 2.93
N ASP A 163 -0.04 45.04 1.90
CA ASP A 163 0.45 43.89 1.15
C ASP A 163 1.57 43.18 1.91
N ALA A 164 1.51 41.86 1.95
CA ALA A 164 2.56 41.00 2.48
C ALA A 164 2.89 39.89 1.47
N PRO A 165 4.14 39.40 1.44
CA PRO A 165 4.50 38.22 0.66
C PRO A 165 3.64 37.01 1.04
N VAL A 166 3.27 36.21 0.05
CA VAL A 166 2.53 34.96 0.28
C VAL A 166 3.41 33.91 0.93
N LEU A 167 4.69 33.83 0.53
CA LEU A 167 5.68 32.89 1.03
C LEU A 167 6.74 33.61 1.86
N PHE A 168 7.25 32.96 2.89
CA PHE A 168 8.39 33.43 3.67
C PHE A 168 9.24 32.25 4.14
N GLU A 169 10.52 32.49 4.41
CA GLU A 169 11.46 31.48 4.89
C GLU A 169 11.57 31.52 6.41
N VAL A 170 11.62 30.35 7.04
CA VAL A 170 11.84 30.19 8.49
C VAL A 170 12.97 29.19 8.70
N THR A 171 13.88 29.50 9.63
CA THR A 171 14.87 28.54 10.11
C THR A 171 14.21 27.57 11.07
N SER A 172 14.28 26.28 10.78
CA SER A 172 13.78 25.20 11.64
C SER A 172 14.77 24.93 12.78
N ASP A 173 14.28 24.85 14.02
CA ASP A 173 15.07 24.57 15.23
C ASP A 173 15.34 23.05 15.39
N ASP A 174 15.81 22.38 14.33
CA ASP A 174 16.08 20.93 14.37
C ASP A 174 17.44 20.67 15.06
N PRO A 175 17.57 19.79 16.08
CA PRO A 175 18.77 19.65 16.93
C PRO A 175 20.07 19.16 16.26
N GLY A 176 20.20 19.21 14.94
CA GLY A 176 21.39 18.72 14.21
C GLY A 176 21.76 19.48 12.95
N ALA A 177 20.92 20.37 12.42
CA ALA A 177 21.25 21.26 11.29
C ALA A 177 20.20 22.37 11.13
N ALA A 178 20.63 23.61 10.88
CA ALA A 178 19.73 24.68 10.46
C ALA A 178 19.16 24.35 9.07
N ARG A 179 17.85 24.09 8.98
CA ARG A 179 17.13 23.88 7.73
C ARG A 179 16.22 25.06 7.46
N TYR A 180 16.23 25.56 6.23
CA TYR A 180 15.28 26.58 5.78
C TYR A 180 13.99 25.92 5.35
N GLU A 181 12.87 26.33 5.93
CA GLU A 181 11.52 25.92 5.56
C GLU A 181 10.81 27.07 4.83
N ILE A 182 10.06 26.74 3.78
CA ILE A 182 9.15 27.68 3.15
C ILE A 182 7.79 27.56 3.84
N ARG A 183 7.26 28.70 4.28
CA ARG A 183 5.95 28.80 4.93
C ARG A 183 5.04 29.77 4.20
N VAL A 184 3.74 29.49 4.29
CA VAL A 184 2.68 30.34 3.77
C VAL A 184 2.20 31.30 4.85
N HIS A 185 1.93 32.55 4.48
CA HIS A 185 1.42 33.55 5.40
C HIS A 185 0.11 33.08 6.10
N PRO A 186 0.01 33.10 7.44
CA PRO A 186 -1.13 32.54 8.18
C PRO A 186 -2.50 33.14 7.82
N ILE A 187 -2.54 34.43 7.45
CA ILE A 187 -3.77 35.09 6.99
C ILE A 187 -4.28 34.49 5.68
N LEU A 188 -3.40 34.11 4.74
CA LEU A 188 -3.83 33.45 3.51
C LEU A 188 -4.47 32.08 3.81
N LEU A 189 -3.92 31.33 4.78
CA LEU A 189 -4.56 30.09 5.25
C LEU A 189 -5.96 30.35 5.82
N LYS A 190 -6.17 31.48 6.52
CA LYS A 190 -7.50 31.90 7.01
C LYS A 190 -8.43 32.26 5.85
N TRP A 191 -7.93 32.90 4.79
CA TRP A 191 -8.73 33.24 3.61
C TRP A 191 -9.28 32.00 2.94
N TYR A 192 -8.43 31.01 2.69
CA TYR A 192 -8.86 29.75 2.06
C TYR A 192 -9.90 29.04 2.93
N LYS A 193 -9.68 28.97 4.25
CA LYS A 193 -10.65 28.41 5.19
C LYS A 193 -11.99 29.16 5.19
N ALA A 194 -11.97 30.49 5.18
CA ALA A 194 -13.17 31.33 5.25
C ALA A 194 -13.94 31.38 3.92
N SER A 195 -13.27 31.18 2.79
CA SER A 195 -13.88 31.26 1.46
C SER A 195 -14.98 30.24 1.21
N GLY A 196 -15.17 29.25 2.09
CA GLY A 196 -16.18 28.20 1.92
C GLY A 196 -15.95 27.32 0.70
N ARG A 197 -14.92 27.60 -0.12
CA ARG A 197 -14.35 26.66 -1.06
C ARG A 197 -13.77 25.54 -0.22
N HIS A 198 -14.60 24.54 0.09
CA HIS A 198 -14.11 23.21 0.42
C HIS A 198 -13.09 22.90 -0.65
N ALA A 199 -11.80 22.96 -0.29
CA ALA A 199 -10.74 22.87 -1.27
C ALA A 199 -10.94 21.54 -1.99
N SER A 200 -11.30 21.58 -3.27
CA SER A 200 -11.35 20.38 -4.09
C SER A 200 -10.01 19.69 -3.90
N LEU A 201 -10.04 18.42 -3.49
CA LEU A 201 -8.83 17.64 -3.37
C LEU A 201 -8.28 17.45 -4.78
N VAL A 202 -7.02 17.82 -4.98
CA VAL A 202 -6.32 17.70 -6.26
C VAL A 202 -5.24 16.65 -6.09
N PHE A 203 -5.28 15.65 -6.95
CA PHE A 203 -4.32 14.55 -6.99
C PHE A 203 -3.55 14.57 -8.30
N ASN A 204 -2.32 14.06 -8.28
CA ASN A 204 -1.62 13.76 -9.52
C ASN A 204 -2.35 12.60 -10.25
N PRO A 205 -2.51 12.64 -11.59
CA PRO A 205 -3.07 11.51 -12.33
C PRO A 205 -2.43 10.15 -12.01
N THR A 206 -1.13 10.09 -11.68
CA THR A 206 -0.44 8.84 -11.32
C THR A 206 -0.76 8.33 -9.91
N GLU A 207 -1.46 9.12 -9.09
CA GLU A 207 -1.94 8.75 -7.75
C GLU A 207 -3.37 8.19 -7.79
N LEU A 208 -4.02 8.19 -8.95
CA LEU A 208 -5.42 7.78 -9.12
C LEU A 208 -5.54 6.53 -10.00
N PRO A 209 -6.56 5.68 -9.81
CA PRO A 209 -6.80 4.54 -10.69
C PRO A 209 -7.09 4.96 -12.13
N MET A 210 -6.68 4.13 -13.10
CA MET A 210 -6.92 4.40 -14.51
C MET A 210 -8.40 4.16 -14.87
N LEU A 211 -8.94 4.98 -15.77
CA LEU A 211 -10.29 4.83 -16.31
C LEU A 211 -10.36 3.96 -17.57
N CYS A 212 -9.24 3.35 -17.93
CA CYS A 212 -9.08 2.46 -19.06
C CYS A 212 -8.03 1.38 -18.72
N PRO A 213 -8.00 0.24 -19.44
CA PRO A 213 -6.96 -0.78 -19.26
C PRO A 213 -5.54 -0.18 -19.28
N PRO A 214 -4.66 -0.52 -18.32
CA PRO A 214 -3.30 0.01 -18.29
C PRO A 214 -2.48 -0.40 -19.52
N LEU A 215 -1.47 0.40 -19.88
CA LEU A 215 -0.45 -0.02 -20.85
C LEU A 215 0.26 -1.27 -20.29
N PRO A 216 0.30 -2.37 -21.04
CA PRO A 216 1.02 -3.55 -20.59
C PRO A 216 2.52 -3.27 -20.60
N TRP A 217 3.21 -3.77 -19.58
CA TRP A 217 4.65 -3.87 -19.53
C TRP A 217 5.13 -4.73 -20.69
N VAL A 218 5.87 -4.09 -21.59
CA VAL A 218 6.57 -4.76 -22.71
C VAL A 218 8.09 -4.68 -22.51
N ASP A 219 8.54 -3.71 -21.72
CA ASP A 219 9.90 -3.55 -21.26
C ASP A 219 9.99 -3.06 -19.79
N THR A 220 11.15 -2.58 -19.34
CA THR A 220 11.35 -2.00 -17.99
C THR A 220 11.09 -0.49 -17.91
N LYS A 221 10.96 0.19 -19.05
CA LYS A 221 10.89 1.65 -19.18
C LYS A 221 9.46 2.14 -19.23
N GLN A 222 8.57 1.43 -19.93
CA GLN A 222 7.21 1.85 -20.24
C GLN A 222 6.16 0.80 -19.85
N GLY A 223 5.16 1.26 -19.09
CA GLY A 223 4.02 0.46 -18.66
C GLY A 223 3.16 1.22 -17.64
N GLY A 224 1.94 0.75 -17.43
CA GLY A 224 0.98 1.37 -16.53
C GLY A 224 0.21 2.52 -17.18
N TYR A 225 0.55 3.77 -16.87
CA TYR A 225 -0.20 4.94 -17.35
C TYR A 225 0.15 5.32 -18.79
N LEU A 226 -0.80 5.97 -19.49
CA LEU A 226 -0.66 6.29 -20.92
C LEU A 226 0.47 7.29 -21.23
N LEU A 227 0.59 8.36 -20.45
CA LEU A 227 1.47 9.49 -20.76
C LEU A 227 2.42 9.87 -19.63
N SER A 228 1.92 9.81 -18.40
CA SER A 228 2.63 10.26 -17.19
C SER A 228 3.36 9.09 -16.55
N SER A 229 4.55 9.34 -16.02
CA SER A 229 5.29 8.39 -15.20
C SER A 229 5.68 9.03 -13.87
N SER A 230 5.81 8.20 -12.84
CA SER A 230 6.28 8.55 -11.51
C SER A 230 7.13 7.41 -10.95
N ASP A 231 7.77 7.60 -9.80
CA ASP A 231 8.55 6.54 -9.17
C ASP A 231 7.71 5.28 -8.85
N SER A 232 6.43 5.47 -8.54
CA SER A 232 5.48 4.38 -8.28
C SER A 232 5.13 3.56 -9.54
N THR A 233 5.40 4.10 -10.72
CA THR A 233 5.07 3.49 -12.02
C THR A 233 6.30 2.97 -12.75
N ARG A 234 7.41 2.78 -12.04
CA ARG A 234 8.56 2.04 -12.57
C ARG A 234 8.28 0.54 -12.53
N PHE A 235 8.88 -0.22 -13.45
CA PHE A 235 8.77 -1.68 -13.42
C PHE A 235 9.19 -2.25 -12.06
N ILE A 236 10.33 -1.75 -11.56
CA ILE A 236 10.78 -1.95 -10.18
C ILE A 236 10.85 -0.60 -9.45
N ARG A 237 10.13 -0.52 -8.33
CA ARG A 237 10.05 0.65 -7.45
C ARG A 237 11.40 0.94 -6.80
N LYS A 238 11.74 2.22 -6.72
CA LYS A 238 12.89 2.70 -5.93
C LYS A 238 12.55 2.69 -4.44
N THR A 239 13.44 2.09 -3.64
CA THR A 239 13.26 1.99 -2.17
C THR A 239 13.82 3.21 -1.42
N THR A 240 14.57 4.10 -2.08
CA THR A 240 15.30 5.20 -1.40
C THR A 240 15.19 6.52 -2.15
N TYR A 241 14.48 7.48 -1.57
CA TYR A 241 14.46 8.89 -1.97
C TYR A 241 15.45 9.71 -1.11
N PHE A 242 16.68 9.22 -0.93
CA PHE A 242 17.73 10.08 -0.37
C PHE A 242 18.34 10.88 -1.53
N PRO A 243 18.21 12.23 -1.55
CA PRO A 243 18.87 13.05 -2.55
C PRO A 243 20.39 12.85 -2.39
N GLY A 244 21.01 12.14 -3.34
CA GLY A 244 22.43 11.78 -3.28
C GLY A 244 22.73 10.27 -3.15
N ALA A 245 21.72 9.40 -3.05
CA ALA A 245 21.92 7.97 -3.26
C ALA A 245 22.18 7.70 -4.75
N ASP A 246 23.23 6.94 -5.01
CA ASP A 246 23.92 6.74 -6.29
C ASP A 246 23.03 6.68 -7.54
N ALA A 247 23.48 7.38 -8.58
CA ALA A 247 23.05 7.17 -9.97
C ALA A 247 23.33 5.73 -10.46
N ALA A 248 24.14 4.94 -9.74
CA ALA A 248 24.34 3.52 -10.00
C ALA A 248 23.06 2.68 -9.79
N ALA A 249 22.09 3.13 -8.99
CA ALA A 249 20.81 2.45 -8.82
C ALA A 249 19.83 2.66 -10.00
N ASP A 250 20.23 3.42 -11.04
CA ASP A 250 19.40 3.62 -12.23
C ASP A 250 19.54 2.50 -13.29
N ASP A 251 20.52 1.58 -13.18
CA ASP A 251 20.81 0.57 -14.20
C ASP A 251 20.97 -0.90 -13.71
N ASP A 252 20.80 -1.24 -12.43
CA ASP A 252 21.08 -2.60 -11.91
C ASP A 252 20.00 -3.68 -12.21
N LEU A 253 19.25 -3.56 -13.30
CA LEU A 253 18.57 -4.73 -13.88
C LEU A 253 19.48 -5.34 -14.94
N ASP A 254 20.59 -5.90 -14.46
CA ASP A 254 21.61 -6.57 -15.28
C ASP A 254 21.13 -7.97 -15.70
N PHE A 255 19.89 -8.05 -16.17
CA PHE A 255 19.29 -9.26 -16.72
C PHE A 255 18.64 -8.96 -18.06
N ASP A 256 18.80 -9.90 -18.99
CA ASP A 256 18.16 -9.82 -20.30
C ASP A 256 16.64 -9.93 -20.13
N ILE A 257 15.94 -8.87 -20.52
CA ILE A 257 14.48 -8.79 -20.43
C ILE A 257 13.77 -9.88 -21.23
N SER A 258 14.42 -10.39 -22.29
CA SER A 258 13.90 -11.49 -23.10
C SER A 258 13.75 -12.79 -22.29
N THR A 259 14.43 -12.90 -21.14
CA THR A 259 14.39 -14.07 -20.25
C THR A 259 13.25 -14.03 -19.24
N ILE A 260 12.58 -12.89 -19.06
CA ILE A 260 11.51 -12.72 -18.06
C ILE A 260 10.12 -12.36 -18.62
N PRO A 261 9.69 -12.78 -19.83
CA PRO A 261 8.40 -12.39 -20.39
C PRO A 261 7.23 -12.79 -19.49
N ARG A 262 7.34 -13.92 -18.80
CA ARG A 262 6.33 -14.40 -17.84
C ARG A 262 6.12 -13.45 -16.65
N VAL A 263 7.15 -12.73 -16.23
CA VAL A 263 7.04 -11.74 -15.16
C VAL A 263 6.22 -10.54 -15.65
N LEU A 264 6.50 -10.07 -16.87
CA LEU A 264 5.74 -9.00 -17.51
C LEU A 264 4.27 -9.42 -17.68
N ASP A 265 4.04 -10.61 -18.24
CA ASP A 265 2.70 -11.14 -18.53
C ASP A 265 1.88 -11.37 -17.24
N SER A 266 2.53 -11.77 -16.14
CA SER A 266 1.90 -11.87 -14.82
C SER A 266 1.47 -10.51 -14.28
N LEU A 267 2.36 -9.51 -14.36
CA LEU A 267 2.07 -8.14 -13.91
C LEU A 267 0.94 -7.50 -14.74
N ASN A 268 0.96 -7.74 -16.05
CA ASN A 268 -0.06 -7.27 -16.99
C ASN A 268 -1.42 -7.90 -16.72
N THR A 269 -1.46 -9.19 -16.38
CA THR A 269 -2.70 -9.89 -16.02
C THR A 269 -3.35 -9.26 -14.78
N LEU A 270 -2.54 -8.90 -13.78
CA LEU A 270 -3.03 -8.23 -12.58
C LEU A 270 -3.56 -6.82 -12.89
N ALA A 271 -2.83 -6.08 -13.73
CA ALA A 271 -3.21 -4.73 -14.13
C ALA A 271 -4.45 -4.69 -15.03
N ALA A 272 -4.71 -5.75 -15.80
CA ALA A 272 -5.87 -5.87 -16.69
C ALA A 272 -7.21 -6.05 -15.96
N CYS A 273 -7.20 -6.38 -14.67
CA CYS A 273 -8.42 -6.62 -13.90
C CYS A 273 -9.24 -5.31 -13.70
N PRO A 274 -10.49 -5.24 -14.18
CA PRO A 274 -11.36 -4.10 -13.99
C PRO A 274 -12.10 -4.14 -12.64
N TRP A 275 -12.19 -3.00 -11.98
CA TRP A 275 -12.78 -2.80 -10.67
C TRP A 275 -13.91 -1.77 -10.72
N LYS A 276 -14.83 -1.87 -9.75
CA LYS A 276 -15.85 -0.85 -9.49
C LYS A 276 -16.01 -0.65 -7.98
N VAL A 277 -16.61 0.48 -7.60
CA VAL A 277 -16.94 0.75 -6.20
C VAL A 277 -18.21 0.03 -5.79
N ASN A 278 -18.17 -0.60 -4.61
CA ASN A 278 -19.34 -1.14 -3.93
C ASN A 278 -20.18 0.00 -3.34
N GLN A 279 -21.10 0.54 -4.14
CA GLN A 279 -21.83 1.76 -3.79
C GLN A 279 -22.61 1.69 -2.46
N PRO A 280 -23.35 0.61 -2.17
CA PRO A 280 -24.04 0.49 -0.88
C PRO A 280 -23.10 0.55 0.33
N ILE A 281 -21.90 -0.03 0.20
CA ILE A 281 -20.89 0.00 1.25
C ILE A 281 -20.26 1.38 1.36
N LEU A 282 -20.00 2.05 0.24
CA LEU A 282 -19.54 3.43 0.23
C LEU A 282 -20.54 4.35 0.94
N ASP A 283 -21.85 4.20 0.70
CA ASP A 283 -22.88 5.02 1.35
C ASP A 283 -22.92 4.79 2.86
N ALA A 284 -22.82 3.54 3.29
CA ALA A 284 -22.71 3.18 4.70
C ALA A 284 -21.45 3.77 5.35
N MET A 285 -20.29 3.71 4.69
CA MET A 285 -19.05 4.32 5.18
C MET A 285 -19.13 5.84 5.23
N LEU A 286 -19.71 6.49 4.23
CA LEU A 286 -19.89 7.94 4.21
C LEU A 286 -20.82 8.40 5.33
N LEU A 287 -21.85 7.62 5.68
CA LEU A 287 -22.72 7.89 6.83
C LEU A 287 -21.91 7.87 8.14
N VAL A 288 -21.12 6.83 8.37
CA VAL A 288 -20.25 6.72 9.56
C VAL A 288 -19.20 7.83 9.59
N ALA A 289 -18.56 8.14 8.47
CA ALA A 289 -17.56 9.19 8.36
C ALA A 289 -18.15 10.59 8.67
N ARG A 290 -19.32 10.92 8.11
CA ARG A 290 -20.04 12.17 8.44
C ARG A 290 -20.49 12.21 9.90
N GLY A 291 -20.71 11.04 10.50
CA GLY A 291 -20.97 10.87 11.92
C GLY A 291 -19.75 11.05 12.83
N GLY A 292 -18.55 11.33 12.30
CA GLY A 292 -17.32 11.52 13.08
C GLY A 292 -16.44 10.27 13.24
N GLY A 293 -16.75 9.21 12.50
CA GLY A 293 -16.01 7.94 12.51
C GLY A 293 -16.33 7.03 13.69
N GLU A 294 -15.94 5.77 13.60
CA GLU A 294 -16.15 4.76 14.64
C GLU A 294 -14.95 3.81 14.68
N LYS A 295 -14.22 3.80 15.81
CA LYS A 295 -12.96 3.04 15.94
C LYS A 295 -13.17 1.54 15.75
N ASN A 296 -14.30 1.00 16.21
CA ASN A 296 -14.63 -0.42 16.07
C ASN A 296 -14.82 -0.84 14.60
N LEU A 297 -15.20 0.11 13.73
CA LEU A 297 -15.35 -0.11 12.30
C LEU A 297 -14.08 0.24 11.53
N SER A 298 -12.91 0.17 12.18
CA SER A 298 -11.61 0.50 11.58
C SER A 298 -11.51 1.92 11.00
N MET A 299 -12.40 2.83 11.43
CA MET A 299 -12.42 4.22 10.99
C MET A 299 -12.00 5.14 12.16
N PRO A 300 -11.14 6.15 11.96
CA PRO A 300 -10.67 6.96 13.06
C PRO A 300 -11.81 7.74 13.72
N GLU A 301 -11.94 7.68 15.04
CA GLU A 301 -13.03 8.35 15.75
C GLU A 301 -12.59 9.73 16.25
N THR A 302 -13.40 10.75 15.98
CA THR A 302 -13.09 12.14 16.37
C THR A 302 -13.91 12.61 17.59
N LYS A 303 -15.09 12.05 17.81
CA LYS A 303 -16.01 12.46 18.88
C LYS A 303 -15.52 12.10 20.29
N SER A 304 -14.79 11.00 20.43
CA SER A 304 -14.26 10.51 21.70
C SER A 304 -12.92 11.17 22.11
N LEU A 305 -12.38 12.07 21.29
CA LEU A 305 -11.09 12.72 21.56
C LEU A 305 -11.21 13.75 22.70
N ILE A 306 -10.32 13.62 23.68
CA ILE A 306 -10.13 14.61 24.74
C ILE A 306 -9.58 15.90 24.11
N PRO A 307 -10.16 17.09 24.40
CA PRO A 307 -9.62 18.35 23.90
C PRO A 307 -8.16 18.55 24.31
N VAL A 308 -7.32 18.96 23.35
CA VAL A 308 -5.89 19.22 23.63
C VAL A 308 -5.78 20.38 24.62
N PRO A 309 -5.24 20.17 25.84
CA PRO A 309 -5.15 21.23 26.83
C PRO A 309 -4.11 22.28 26.40
N ARG A 310 -4.22 23.51 26.92
CA ARG A 310 -3.20 24.54 26.69
C ARG A 310 -1.87 24.08 27.30
N ARG A 311 -0.75 24.41 26.65
CA ARG A 311 0.60 24.15 27.17
C ARG A 311 0.94 25.12 28.32
N VAL A 312 0.17 25.06 29.38
CA VAL A 312 0.36 25.83 30.62
C VAL A 312 0.47 24.82 31.74
N PHE A 313 1.67 24.68 32.29
CA PHE A 313 1.92 23.81 33.43
C PHE A 313 2.08 24.68 34.66
N ASP A 314 1.26 24.42 35.68
CA ASP A 314 1.36 25.18 36.92
C ASP A 314 2.75 24.99 37.54
N ARG A 315 3.41 26.12 37.82
CA ARG A 315 4.76 26.15 38.36
C ARG A 315 4.80 25.83 39.85
N SER A 316 3.67 25.98 40.58
CA SER A 316 3.57 25.57 41.99
C SER A 316 3.53 24.06 42.20
N LEU A 317 3.25 23.27 41.17
CA LEU A 317 3.19 21.82 41.30
C LEU A 317 4.58 21.21 41.53
N PRO A 318 4.68 20.12 42.33
CA PRO A 318 5.90 19.34 42.47
C PRO A 318 6.50 18.91 41.13
N ARG A 319 7.83 18.74 41.08
CA ARG A 319 8.55 18.37 39.84
C ARG A 319 7.98 17.11 39.17
N GLU A 320 7.61 16.11 39.95
CA GLU A 320 7.05 14.85 39.44
C GLU A 320 5.68 15.05 38.79
N GLU A 321 4.79 15.81 39.43
CA GLU A 321 3.47 16.14 38.88
C GLU A 321 3.56 16.97 37.61
N ARG A 322 4.52 17.91 37.53
CA ARG A 322 4.78 18.66 36.28
C ARG A 322 5.27 17.76 35.15
N ILE A 323 6.15 16.79 35.46
CA ILE A 323 6.60 15.80 34.47
C ILE A 323 5.43 14.91 34.03
N ALA A 324 4.57 14.48 34.96
CA ALA A 324 3.38 13.69 34.66
C ALA A 324 2.39 14.47 33.78
N ALA A 325 2.08 15.72 34.13
CA ALA A 325 1.23 16.61 33.34
C ALA A 325 1.82 16.88 31.94
N TYR A 326 3.13 17.07 31.84
CA TYR A 326 3.81 17.23 30.56
C TYR A 326 3.73 15.97 29.70
N ARG A 327 3.94 14.79 30.28
CA ARG A 327 3.78 13.49 29.61
C ARG A 327 2.34 13.27 29.16
N GLN A 328 1.36 13.62 29.99
CA GLN A 328 -0.06 13.53 29.64
C GLN A 328 -0.42 14.46 28.48
N PHE A 329 0.05 15.72 28.51
CA PHE A 329 -0.11 16.66 27.40
C PHE A 329 0.49 16.12 26.10
N ILE A 330 1.72 15.60 26.15
CA ILE A 330 2.37 14.99 24.99
C ILE A 330 1.55 13.80 24.48
N ASN A 331 1.04 12.95 25.37
CA ASN A 331 0.26 11.78 24.98
C ASN A 331 -1.07 12.15 24.31
N ILE A 332 -1.83 13.09 24.90
CA ILE A 332 -3.08 13.59 24.32
C ILE A 332 -2.82 14.20 22.94
N ARG A 333 -1.77 15.02 22.83
CA ARG A 333 -1.38 15.62 21.56
C ARG A 333 -1.00 14.58 20.52
N LYS A 334 -0.22 13.58 20.92
CA LYS A 334 0.18 12.46 20.07
C LYS A 334 -1.05 11.72 19.52
N ILE A 335 -2.00 11.36 20.38
CA ILE A 335 -3.26 10.70 19.96
C ILE A 335 -4.00 11.58 18.96
N HIS A 336 -4.12 12.89 19.22
CA HIS A 336 -4.81 13.81 18.34
C HIS A 336 -4.12 13.96 16.97
N ASP A 337 -2.78 14.00 16.96
CA ASP A 337 -1.99 14.07 15.74
C ASP A 337 -2.09 12.76 14.94
N GLU A 338 -2.01 11.60 15.60
CA GLU A 338 -2.20 10.27 14.99
C GLU A 338 -3.61 10.12 14.40
N THR A 339 -4.67 10.40 15.17
CA THR A 339 -6.05 10.33 14.68
C THR A 339 -6.29 11.26 13.50
N ARG A 340 -5.72 12.48 13.53
CA ARG A 340 -5.83 13.41 12.41
C ARG A 340 -5.18 12.86 11.14
N SER A 341 -3.99 12.25 11.25
CA SER A 341 -3.31 11.65 10.11
C SER A 341 -4.11 10.49 9.51
N LEU A 342 -4.60 9.58 10.35
CA LEU A 342 -5.45 8.47 9.88
C LEU A 342 -6.73 8.99 9.22
N TRP A 343 -7.35 10.04 9.79
CA TRP A 343 -8.55 10.64 9.21
C TRP A 343 -8.30 11.25 7.84
N ALA A 344 -7.16 11.91 7.65
CA ALA A 344 -6.78 12.46 6.35
C ALA A 344 -6.63 11.36 5.29
N THR A 345 -6.00 10.23 5.65
CA THR A 345 -5.90 9.04 4.80
C THR A 345 -7.28 8.52 4.38
N GLU A 346 -8.20 8.33 5.34
CA GLU A 346 -9.56 7.87 5.03
C GLU A 346 -10.35 8.88 4.20
N MET A 347 -10.17 10.18 4.44
CA MET A 347 -10.80 11.22 3.63
C MET A 347 -10.36 11.15 2.18
N TYR A 348 -9.06 10.95 1.90
CA TYR A 348 -8.59 10.80 0.52
C TYR A 348 -9.20 9.56 -0.13
N ARG A 349 -9.17 8.42 0.56
CA ARG A 349 -9.72 7.16 0.06
C ARG A 349 -11.21 7.26 -0.28
N LEU A 350 -12.03 7.74 0.66
CA LEU A 350 -13.48 7.88 0.48
C LEU A 350 -13.84 8.95 -0.56
N SER A 351 -13.04 10.02 -0.68
CA SER A 351 -13.26 11.04 -1.71
C SER A 351 -12.99 10.49 -3.11
N ILE A 352 -11.89 9.74 -3.29
CA ILE A 352 -11.58 9.07 -4.55
C ILE A 352 -12.65 8.02 -4.85
N ALA A 353 -13.02 7.18 -3.89
CA ALA A 353 -14.08 6.19 -4.08
C ALA A 353 -15.41 6.85 -4.50
N ASN A 354 -15.77 7.99 -3.91
CA ASN A 354 -16.98 8.71 -4.29
C ASN A 354 -16.93 9.31 -5.71
N GLU A 355 -15.77 9.79 -6.15
CA GLU A 355 -15.55 10.25 -7.53
C GLU A 355 -15.61 9.10 -8.56
N TYR A 356 -15.23 7.88 -8.14
CA TYR A 356 -15.23 6.68 -8.96
C TYR A 356 -16.51 5.83 -8.81
N ARG A 357 -17.50 6.30 -8.04
CA ARG A 357 -18.74 5.57 -7.69
C ARG A 357 -19.42 4.87 -8.87
N ASN A 358 -19.52 5.57 -10.00
CA ASN A 358 -20.21 5.11 -11.20
C ASN A 358 -19.25 4.77 -12.35
N LYS A 359 -17.98 4.53 -12.04
CA LYS A 359 -16.92 4.30 -13.04
C LYS A 359 -16.34 2.89 -12.89
N VAL A 360 -15.93 2.32 -14.01
CA VAL A 360 -15.03 1.16 -14.03
C VAL A 360 -13.60 1.69 -14.07
N PHE A 361 -12.72 1.08 -13.30
CA PHE A 361 -11.33 1.52 -13.20
C PHE A 361 -10.35 0.35 -13.06
N TRP A 362 -9.08 0.63 -13.33
CA TRP A 362 -7.99 -0.33 -13.30
C TRP A 362 -6.86 0.16 -12.42
N PHE A 363 -6.16 -0.78 -11.79
CA PHE A 363 -4.96 -0.51 -11.04
C PHE A 363 -3.75 -0.91 -11.89
N PRO A 364 -2.96 0.03 -12.43
CA PRO A 364 -1.64 -0.32 -12.91
C PRO A 364 -0.82 -0.87 -11.73
N HIS A 365 0.05 -1.84 -12.00
CA HIS A 365 0.87 -2.47 -10.97
C HIS A 365 2.36 -2.33 -11.29
N SER A 366 3.16 -2.28 -10.23
CA SER A 366 4.63 -2.29 -10.25
C SER A 366 5.16 -3.23 -9.17
N MET A 367 6.46 -3.54 -9.21
CA MET A 367 7.09 -4.45 -8.26
C MET A 367 8.09 -3.77 -7.33
N ASP A 368 8.33 -4.31 -6.14
CA ASP A 368 9.54 -3.99 -5.38
C ASP A 368 10.76 -4.79 -5.90
N PHE A 369 11.95 -4.48 -5.38
CA PHE A 369 13.20 -5.16 -5.75
C PHE A 369 13.21 -6.68 -5.45
N ARG A 370 12.22 -7.19 -4.70
CA ARG A 370 12.05 -8.61 -4.37
C ARG A 370 11.05 -9.29 -5.30
N GLY A 371 10.47 -8.56 -6.25
CA GLY A 371 9.43 -9.04 -7.17
C GLY A 371 8.02 -9.03 -6.59
N ARG A 372 7.77 -8.39 -5.44
CA ARG A 372 6.40 -8.30 -4.90
C ARG A 372 5.61 -7.23 -5.62
N VAL A 373 4.38 -7.55 -5.97
CA VAL A 373 3.52 -6.70 -6.80
C VAL A 373 2.67 -5.76 -5.94
N TYR A 374 2.54 -4.51 -6.37
CA TYR A 374 1.75 -3.47 -5.71
C TYR A 374 1.02 -2.58 -6.73
N PRO A 375 -0.24 -2.19 -6.47
CA PRO A 375 -0.92 -1.13 -7.22
C PRO A 375 -0.12 0.18 -7.20
N CYS A 376 0.03 0.84 -8.35
CA CYS A 376 0.73 2.12 -8.45
C CYS A 376 -0.02 3.27 -7.73
N PRO A 377 -1.36 3.42 -7.83
CA PRO A 377 -2.09 4.42 -7.04
C PRO A 377 -1.93 4.15 -5.54
N PRO A 378 -1.56 5.13 -4.69
CA PRO A 378 -1.27 4.90 -3.27
C PRO A 378 -2.46 5.13 -2.32
N HIS A 379 -3.51 5.83 -2.75
CA HIS A 379 -4.58 6.28 -1.84
C HIS A 379 -5.82 5.37 -1.84
N PHE A 380 -6.21 4.88 -3.02
CA PHE A 380 -7.38 4.04 -3.20
C PHE A 380 -6.99 2.83 -4.05
N HIS A 381 -6.92 1.67 -3.41
CA HIS A 381 -6.55 0.40 -4.02
C HIS A 381 -6.99 -0.78 -3.13
N HIS A 382 -7.05 -1.98 -3.69
CA HIS A 382 -7.54 -3.18 -2.99
C HIS A 382 -6.56 -3.78 -1.96
N MET A 383 -5.29 -3.38 -2.00
CA MET A 383 -4.32 -3.73 -0.97
C MET A 383 -4.62 -2.89 0.30
N GLY A 384 -4.43 -3.43 1.50
CA GLY A 384 -4.50 -2.61 2.72
C GLY A 384 -3.45 -2.99 3.74
N GLU A 385 -3.52 -2.40 4.94
CA GLU A 385 -2.51 -2.60 5.98
C GLU A 385 -2.53 -4.02 6.56
N SER A 386 -1.60 -4.85 6.07
CA SER A 386 -0.87 -5.82 6.89
C SER A 386 0.23 -6.36 6.01
N ASN A 387 1.40 -5.74 6.16
CA ASN A 387 2.68 -6.20 5.65
C ASN A 387 2.77 -6.34 4.13
N ALA A 388 3.83 -5.77 3.58
CA ALA A 388 4.43 -6.17 2.31
C ALA A 388 4.76 -7.68 2.21
N LEU A 389 4.17 -8.59 3.01
CA LEU A 389 4.70 -9.91 3.31
C LEU A 389 3.84 -11.10 2.88
N ASN A 390 2.55 -10.97 2.57
CA ASN A 390 1.72 -12.16 2.28
C ASN A 390 0.56 -11.89 1.34
N TYR A 391 0.78 -11.88 0.03
CA TYR A 391 -0.33 -11.94 -0.94
C TYR A 391 0.11 -12.64 -2.22
N PHE A 392 0.18 -13.98 -2.18
CA PHE A 392 0.39 -14.81 -3.38
C PHE A 392 -0.94 -15.18 -4.06
N ASN A 393 -2.08 -15.05 -3.36
CA ASN A 393 -3.34 -15.68 -3.78
C ASN A 393 -4.47 -14.72 -4.21
N TYR A 394 -4.42 -13.43 -3.85
CA TYR A 394 -5.27 -12.42 -4.52
C TYR A 394 -4.99 -12.40 -6.03
N ILE A 395 -3.71 -12.64 -6.36
CA ILE A 395 -3.19 -12.86 -7.70
C ILE A 395 -3.83 -14.10 -8.35
N ILE A 396 -4.02 -15.22 -7.63
CA ILE A 396 -4.63 -16.44 -8.20
C ILE A 396 -6.11 -16.22 -8.56
N ASN A 397 -6.89 -15.52 -7.73
CA ASN A 397 -8.28 -15.22 -8.07
C ASN A 397 -8.39 -14.18 -9.19
N LEU A 398 -7.47 -13.21 -9.28
CA LEU A 398 -7.35 -12.35 -10.46
C LEU A 398 -6.96 -13.13 -11.71
N ILE A 399 -5.99 -14.04 -11.61
CA ILE A 399 -5.55 -14.88 -12.73
C ILE A 399 -6.69 -15.77 -13.17
N LYS A 400 -7.43 -16.41 -12.25
CA LYS A 400 -8.62 -17.21 -12.58
C LYS A 400 -9.72 -16.37 -13.20
N TYR A 401 -10.00 -15.18 -12.66
CA TYR A 401 -10.97 -14.25 -13.24
C TYR A 401 -10.58 -13.79 -14.65
N CYS A 402 -9.29 -13.53 -14.90
CA CYS A 402 -8.76 -13.22 -16.23
C CYS A 402 -8.62 -14.46 -17.13
N ALA A 403 -8.57 -15.67 -16.56
CA ALA A 403 -8.47 -16.96 -17.25
C ALA A 403 -9.84 -17.66 -17.42
N GLU A 404 -10.91 -17.24 -16.77
CA GLU A 404 -12.26 -17.72 -17.11
C GLU A 404 -12.72 -17.12 -18.44
N ASP A 405 -12.21 -15.95 -18.85
CA ASP A 405 -12.24 -15.50 -20.26
C ASP A 405 -11.49 -16.47 -21.20
N TYR A 406 -10.51 -17.22 -20.69
CA TYR A 406 -9.77 -18.21 -21.45
C TYR A 406 -10.57 -19.52 -21.61
N PHE A 407 -11.29 -19.97 -20.57
CA PHE A 407 -12.06 -21.23 -20.61
C PHE A 407 -13.51 -21.10 -21.14
N SER A 408 -14.17 -19.94 -21.04
CA SER A 408 -15.50 -19.77 -21.63
C SER A 408 -15.50 -19.72 -23.16
N THR A 409 -14.32 -19.48 -23.76
CA THR A 409 -14.15 -19.23 -25.20
C THR A 409 -13.65 -20.47 -25.95
N TYR A 410 -13.18 -21.49 -25.23
CA TYR A 410 -12.78 -22.79 -25.76
C TYR A 410 -13.24 -23.91 -24.81
N PRO A 411 -14.40 -24.56 -25.03
CA PRO A 411 -14.63 -25.87 -24.46
C PRO A 411 -13.59 -26.81 -25.05
N ASN A 412 -12.74 -27.42 -24.22
CA ASN A 412 -11.85 -28.48 -24.67
C ASN A 412 -12.70 -29.68 -25.12
N GLU A 413 -13.06 -29.74 -26.40
CA GLU A 413 -13.44 -30.99 -27.07
C GLU A 413 -12.20 -31.86 -27.21
N ASN A 414 -11.66 -32.40 -26.10
CA ASN A 414 -10.71 -33.52 -26.10
C ASN A 414 -10.48 -34.11 -24.70
N GLU A 415 -11.53 -34.23 -23.89
CA GLU A 415 -11.47 -35.04 -22.66
C GLU A 415 -11.67 -36.55 -22.88
N THR A 416 -11.84 -37.01 -24.13
CA THR A 416 -12.08 -38.43 -24.42
C THR A 416 -11.34 -38.93 -25.66
N LYS A 417 -10.00 -38.91 -25.66
CA LYS A 417 -9.19 -39.77 -26.56
C LYS A 417 -7.70 -39.82 -26.17
N PHE A 418 -7.42 -40.41 -25.00
CA PHE A 418 -6.12 -41.05 -24.74
C PHE A 418 -6.35 -42.54 -24.43
N ARG A 419 -6.83 -43.29 -25.43
CA ARG A 419 -6.52 -44.71 -25.60
C ARG A 419 -5.65 -44.80 -26.84
N GLY A 420 -4.60 -45.63 -26.74
CA GLY A 420 -3.46 -45.66 -27.65
C GLY A 420 -3.81 -45.73 -29.12
N ASP A 421 -2.96 -45.11 -29.94
CA ASP A 421 -2.14 -45.84 -30.90
C ASP A 421 -1.02 -44.95 -31.43
N SER A 422 0.11 -45.59 -31.69
CA SER A 422 1.36 -45.06 -32.19
C SER A 422 1.26 -44.63 -33.66
N LEU A 423 1.78 -43.44 -33.99
CA LEU A 423 2.32 -43.15 -35.33
C LEU A 423 3.54 -42.22 -35.23
N SER A 424 4.62 -42.71 -35.82
CA SER A 424 6.02 -42.27 -35.76
C SER A 424 6.37 -41.20 -36.79
N LEU A 425 7.32 -40.31 -36.45
CA LEU A 425 8.30 -39.59 -37.31
C LEU A 425 9.07 -38.62 -36.36
N GLY A 426 10.39 -38.57 -36.16
CA GLY A 426 11.58 -39.30 -36.59
C GLY A 426 12.82 -38.52 -36.06
N TYR A 427 13.76 -39.23 -35.40
CA TYR A 427 15.15 -38.85 -34.98
C TYR A 427 15.38 -38.01 -33.70
N PRO A 428 16.56 -38.16 -33.01
CA PRO A 428 16.94 -39.31 -32.18
C PRO A 428 17.26 -38.92 -30.71
N LYS A 429 17.03 -39.85 -29.76
CA LYS A 429 17.64 -39.86 -28.40
C LYS A 429 18.75 -40.92 -28.37
N PRO A 430 19.79 -40.78 -27.51
CA PRO A 430 19.77 -41.47 -26.20
C PRO A 430 20.45 -40.61 -25.09
N HIS A 431 20.16 -40.70 -23.80
CA HIS A 431 19.96 -41.87 -22.94
C HIS A 431 18.95 -41.63 -21.80
N GLN A 432 18.21 -42.69 -21.47
CA GLN A 432 17.26 -42.83 -20.37
C GLN A 432 17.95 -43.12 -19.03
N VAL A 433 17.41 -42.60 -17.93
CA VAL A 433 17.17 -43.37 -16.70
C VAL A 433 15.81 -42.97 -16.09
N CYS A 434 14.88 -43.94 -16.13
CA CYS A 434 13.76 -44.28 -15.24
C CYS A 434 12.67 -43.26 -14.79
N ASN A 435 11.45 -43.49 -15.31
CA ASN A 435 10.13 -43.67 -14.67
C ASN A 435 10.03 -43.39 -13.15
N GLY A 436 9.00 -42.77 -12.59
CA GLY A 436 7.69 -42.36 -13.09
C GLY A 436 6.75 -42.17 -11.87
N THR A 437 6.19 -40.97 -11.72
CA THR A 437 5.00 -40.63 -10.91
C THR A 437 4.47 -39.31 -11.47
N PRO A 438 3.15 -39.13 -11.63
CA PRO A 438 2.61 -37.91 -12.23
C PRO A 438 2.64 -36.79 -11.19
N LEU A 439 3.70 -35.97 -11.21
CA LEU A 439 3.69 -34.69 -10.52
C LEU A 439 2.66 -33.80 -11.22
N PHE A 440 1.61 -33.50 -10.49
CA PHE A 440 0.74 -32.36 -10.71
C PHE A 440 1.55 -31.15 -11.18
N GLN A 441 1.01 -30.45 -12.17
CA GLN A 441 1.40 -29.15 -12.73
C GLN A 441 1.37 -28.00 -11.68
N SER A 442 1.88 -28.26 -10.49
CA SER A 442 1.81 -27.40 -9.32
C SER A 442 3.19 -26.83 -9.03
N THR A 443 3.24 -25.55 -8.65
CA THR A 443 4.43 -24.69 -8.50
C THR A 443 4.92 -24.21 -9.87
N CYS A 444 4.56 -23.01 -10.36
CA CYS A 444 5.25 -21.75 -10.00
C CYS A 444 6.74 -21.95 -9.68
N LEU A 445 7.40 -22.81 -10.47
CA LEU A 445 8.70 -23.40 -10.20
C LEU A 445 9.69 -22.29 -9.87
N LEU A 446 10.05 -22.21 -8.58
CA LEU A 446 11.17 -21.42 -8.08
C LEU A 446 10.97 -19.91 -8.23
N LEU A 447 10.41 -19.29 -7.18
CA LEU A 447 11.02 -18.09 -6.59
C LEU A 447 12.52 -18.09 -6.93
N LEU A 448 12.98 -17.21 -7.83
CA LEU A 448 14.35 -17.16 -8.35
C LEU A 448 15.33 -17.22 -7.18
N LEU A 449 15.84 -18.42 -6.90
CA LEU A 449 16.23 -18.77 -5.53
C LEU A 449 17.62 -18.20 -5.16
N PRO A 450 18.56 -17.95 -6.09
CA PRO A 450 19.77 -17.20 -5.76
C PRO A 450 20.54 -16.67 -6.99
N SER A 451 20.06 -15.63 -7.68
CA SER A 451 20.79 -15.06 -8.82
C SER A 451 20.61 -13.54 -8.83
N PHE A 452 21.55 -12.71 -8.39
CA PHE A 452 22.98 -12.94 -8.17
C PHE A 452 23.39 -11.99 -7.04
N ILE A 453 23.97 -12.55 -5.98
CA ILE A 453 24.87 -11.94 -4.99
C ILE A 453 25.16 -10.43 -5.22
N ASN A 454 24.88 -9.59 -4.22
CA ASN A 454 25.47 -8.26 -4.07
C ASN A 454 25.63 -7.40 -5.36
N SER A 455 24.63 -6.58 -5.65
CA SER A 455 24.83 -5.30 -6.36
C SER A 455 24.01 -4.25 -5.61
N LEU A 456 24.50 -3.81 -4.44
CA LEU A 456 25.42 -2.69 -4.20
C LEU A 456 24.66 -1.42 -3.76
N ASN A 457 24.15 -1.45 -2.52
CA ASN A 457 24.30 -0.36 -1.53
C ASN A 457 23.37 -0.59 -0.30
N MET A 458 23.93 -1.21 0.74
CA MET A 458 23.48 -1.03 2.12
C MET A 458 24.67 -0.43 2.87
N LEU A 459 24.80 0.90 2.83
CA LEU A 459 25.64 1.60 3.77
C LEU A 459 24.99 1.49 5.15
N SER A 460 25.60 0.64 5.96
CA SER A 460 25.50 0.61 7.40
C SER A 460 25.71 2.02 7.98
N LEU A 461 24.70 2.55 8.67
CA LEU A 461 24.91 3.64 9.62
C LEU A 461 25.01 3.05 11.04
N PRO A 462 26.00 3.45 11.84
CA PRO A 462 26.14 3.00 13.21
C PRO A 462 24.98 3.48 14.11
N PRO A 463 24.67 2.74 15.19
CA PRO A 463 23.45 2.86 15.99
C PRO A 463 23.50 3.99 17.03
N SER A 464 23.92 5.20 16.68
CA SER A 464 23.88 6.36 17.58
C SER A 464 22.71 7.33 17.33
N LEU A 465 21.80 7.05 16.38
CA LEU A 465 20.66 7.92 16.05
C LEU A 465 19.28 7.27 16.22
N ALA A 466 19.20 6.07 16.80
CA ALA A 466 17.94 5.37 17.11
C ALA A 466 17.28 5.84 18.42
N SER A 467 17.71 6.96 19.01
CA SER A 467 16.87 7.73 19.92
C SER A 467 16.30 8.92 19.17
N ALA A 468 15.08 8.77 18.65
CA ALA A 468 14.24 9.94 18.41
C ALA A 468 13.95 10.57 19.78
N LYS A 469 14.89 11.40 20.25
CA LYS A 469 14.61 12.36 21.31
C LYS A 469 13.58 13.32 20.72
N MET A 470 12.35 13.17 21.20
CA MET A 470 11.35 14.21 21.18
C MET A 470 12.00 15.51 21.66
N ASP A 471 12.03 16.56 20.84
CA ASP A 471 12.08 17.90 21.40
C ASP A 471 11.44 19.00 20.51
N PHE A 472 10.62 19.76 21.22
CA PHE A 472 10.20 21.16 21.13
C PHE A 472 9.46 21.82 19.96
N LEU A 473 9.45 21.30 18.73
CA LEU A 473 8.53 21.83 17.70
C LEU A 473 7.76 20.69 17.03
N SER A 474 6.48 20.67 17.36
CA SER A 474 5.49 19.72 16.89
C SER A 474 5.35 19.63 15.37
N ARG A 475 5.70 18.47 14.82
CA ARG A 475 4.95 17.65 13.83
C ARG A 475 5.88 16.52 13.35
N PRO A 476 5.39 15.27 13.16
CA PRO A 476 6.19 14.26 12.49
C PRO A 476 6.36 14.66 11.01
N LEU A 477 7.60 14.93 10.59
CA LEU A 477 8.02 14.81 9.20
C LEU A 477 7.94 13.32 8.82
N SER A 478 6.78 12.85 8.36
CA SER A 478 6.67 11.56 7.66
C SER A 478 6.75 11.87 6.17
N LEU A 479 7.76 11.46 5.40
CA LEU A 479 7.96 10.09 4.89
C LEU A 479 6.69 9.34 4.42
N ALA A 480 5.52 9.98 4.42
CA ALA A 480 4.22 9.40 4.13
C ALA A 480 3.96 9.16 2.63
N TYR A 481 4.86 9.61 1.75
CA TYR A 481 4.73 9.41 0.31
C TYR A 481 5.16 8.02 -0.19
N TYR A 482 5.92 7.23 0.60
CA TYR A 482 6.70 6.13 -0.02
C TYR A 482 6.54 4.74 0.60
N LEU A 483 5.81 4.60 1.71
CA LEU A 483 5.18 3.35 2.11
C LEU A 483 3.87 3.75 2.80
N PRO A 484 2.70 3.54 2.18
CA PRO A 484 1.44 3.82 2.86
C PRO A 484 1.34 2.88 4.08
N VAL A 485 1.70 3.40 5.24
CA VAL A 485 1.15 2.96 6.53
C VAL A 485 -0.26 3.57 6.55
N THR A 486 -1.14 2.96 5.74
CA THR A 486 -2.55 3.31 5.71
C THR A 486 -3.34 2.18 6.35
N SER A 487 -3.85 2.41 7.55
CA SER A 487 -4.99 1.66 8.11
C SER A 487 -6.03 1.51 6.99
N GLY A 488 -6.38 0.30 6.58
CA GLY A 488 -7.23 0.18 5.40
C GLY A 488 -7.42 -1.19 4.78
N SER A 489 -7.03 -2.30 5.42
CA SER A 489 -7.35 -3.63 4.86
C SER A 489 -8.85 -3.81 4.70
N ASP A 490 -9.63 -3.50 5.74
CA ASP A 490 -11.06 -3.76 5.72
C ASP A 490 -11.86 -2.74 4.90
N ILE A 491 -11.63 -1.45 5.16
CA ILE A 491 -12.32 -0.35 4.46
C ILE A 491 -12.11 -0.45 2.95
N ALA A 492 -10.86 -0.57 2.50
CA ALA A 492 -10.57 -0.59 1.07
C ALA A 492 -11.12 -1.85 0.38
N ARG A 493 -11.01 -3.02 1.02
CA ARG A 493 -11.53 -4.29 0.46
C ARG A 493 -13.05 -4.37 0.49
N GLY A 494 -13.72 -3.78 1.47
CA GLY A 494 -15.18 -3.66 1.47
C GLY A 494 -15.70 -2.73 0.35
N LEU A 495 -14.92 -1.71 -0.01
CA LEU A 495 -15.27 -0.73 -1.05
C LEU A 495 -15.07 -1.21 -2.49
N ILE A 496 -14.17 -2.15 -2.72
CA ILE A 496 -13.70 -2.49 -4.07
C ILE A 496 -14.17 -3.90 -4.45
N ILE A 497 -14.89 -4.00 -5.56
CA ILE A 497 -15.42 -5.26 -6.11
C ILE A 497 -15.07 -5.38 -7.59
N PHE A 498 -15.13 -6.60 -8.14
CA PHE A 498 -14.86 -6.82 -9.56
C PHE A 498 -15.90 -6.10 -10.42
N ALA A 499 -15.46 -5.42 -11.49
CA ALA A 499 -16.38 -4.71 -12.37
C ALA A 499 -17.24 -5.68 -13.19
N LYS A 500 -16.62 -6.70 -13.78
CA LYS A 500 -17.31 -7.83 -14.41
C LYS A 500 -17.60 -8.87 -13.34
N GLY A 501 -18.80 -9.41 -13.37
CA GLY A 501 -19.28 -10.41 -12.42
C GLY A 501 -19.30 -11.76 -13.09
N LEU A 502 -19.34 -12.82 -12.29
CA LEU A 502 -19.41 -14.19 -12.75
C LEU A 502 -20.58 -14.91 -12.05
N PRO A 503 -21.30 -15.80 -12.75
CA PRO A 503 -22.31 -16.62 -12.11
C PRO A 503 -21.68 -17.48 -11.01
N LEU A 504 -22.36 -17.65 -9.88
CA LEU A 504 -21.85 -18.47 -8.78
C LEU A 504 -21.70 -19.95 -9.17
N GLY A 505 -22.56 -20.46 -10.05
CA GLY A 505 -22.63 -21.88 -10.38
C GLY A 505 -22.95 -22.74 -9.15
N GLU A 506 -22.68 -24.04 -9.26
CA GLU A 506 -23.08 -25.02 -8.23
C GLU A 506 -22.36 -24.83 -6.89
N LYS A 507 -21.11 -24.35 -6.91
CA LYS A 507 -20.24 -24.26 -5.71
C LYS A 507 -20.01 -22.84 -5.23
N GLY A 508 -20.36 -21.81 -5.99
CA GLY A 508 -20.06 -20.42 -5.64
C GLY A 508 -20.76 -19.97 -4.36
N LEU A 509 -22.02 -20.38 -4.15
CA LEU A 509 -22.74 -20.06 -2.91
C LEU A 509 -22.04 -20.64 -1.67
N ARG A 510 -21.54 -21.88 -1.75
CA ARG A 510 -20.77 -22.53 -0.68
C ARG A 510 -19.50 -21.74 -0.37
N TRP A 511 -18.77 -21.29 -1.40
CA TRP A 511 -17.59 -20.47 -1.21
C TRP A 511 -17.88 -19.09 -0.63
N LEU A 512 -19.00 -18.46 -0.97
CA LEU A 512 -19.44 -17.23 -0.32
C LEU A 512 -19.72 -17.43 1.18
N LYS A 513 -20.39 -18.53 1.56
CA LYS A 513 -20.62 -18.87 2.97
C LYS A 513 -19.32 -19.08 3.73
N ILE A 514 -18.42 -19.92 3.20
CA ILE A 514 -17.09 -20.15 3.79
C ILE A 514 -16.31 -18.83 3.90
N HIS A 515 -16.40 -17.96 2.91
CA HIS A 515 -15.74 -16.67 2.93
C HIS A 515 -16.30 -15.76 4.03
N LEU A 516 -17.63 -15.68 4.18
CA LEU A 516 -18.26 -14.95 5.26
C LEU A 516 -17.81 -15.46 6.64
N ALA A 517 -17.78 -16.78 6.83
CA ALA A 517 -17.25 -17.40 8.05
C ALA A 517 -15.81 -16.97 8.34
N ASN A 518 -14.95 -16.94 7.33
CA ASN A 518 -13.56 -16.50 7.46
C ASN A 518 -13.46 -15.03 7.90
N LEU A 519 -14.30 -14.14 7.35
CA LEU A 519 -14.34 -12.71 7.71
C LEU A 519 -14.75 -12.46 9.17
N THR A 520 -15.54 -13.37 9.77
CA THR A 520 -15.92 -13.26 11.19
C THR A 520 -14.75 -13.46 12.15
N GLY A 521 -13.73 -14.20 11.73
CA GLY A 521 -12.59 -14.54 12.58
C GLY A 521 -12.83 -15.61 13.65
N LYS A 522 -14.06 -16.13 13.78
CA LYS A 522 -14.49 -16.99 14.90
C LYS A 522 -14.20 -18.49 14.69
N VAL A 523 -14.16 -18.94 13.45
CA VAL A 523 -14.04 -20.37 13.07
C VAL A 523 -12.75 -20.67 12.30
N LYS A 524 -11.64 -20.03 12.69
CA LYS A 524 -10.35 -20.13 11.99
C LYS A 524 -9.79 -21.55 11.93
N ARG A 525 -10.02 -22.37 12.97
CA ARG A 525 -9.55 -23.77 13.07
C ARG A 525 -10.53 -24.81 12.52
N SER A 526 -11.68 -24.37 12.04
CA SER A 526 -12.74 -25.25 11.55
C SER A 526 -12.47 -25.69 10.11
N SER A 527 -12.98 -26.87 9.75
CA SER A 527 -13.01 -27.35 8.36
C SER A 527 -13.91 -26.46 7.50
N ASN A 528 -13.83 -26.60 6.17
CA ASN A 528 -14.70 -25.84 5.28
C ASN A 528 -16.19 -26.21 5.46
N ASP A 529 -16.50 -27.46 5.80
CA ASP A 529 -17.87 -27.90 6.07
C ASP A 529 -18.42 -27.29 7.37
N GLU A 530 -17.58 -27.24 8.41
CA GLU A 530 -17.93 -26.58 9.67
C GLU A 530 -18.13 -25.07 9.50
N ARG A 531 -17.32 -24.42 8.64
CA ARG A 531 -17.47 -23.00 8.30
C ARG A 531 -18.76 -22.70 7.55
N GLU A 532 -19.14 -23.59 6.63
CA GLU A 532 -20.42 -23.52 5.93
C GLU A 532 -21.58 -23.67 6.92
N ALA A 533 -21.56 -24.73 7.76
CA ALA A 533 -22.58 -24.96 8.78
C ALA A 533 -22.69 -23.81 9.81
N TYR A 534 -21.56 -23.23 10.20
CA TYR A 534 -21.55 -22.03 11.04
C TYR A 534 -22.30 -20.88 10.37
N THR A 535 -22.05 -20.64 9.07
CA THR A 535 -22.74 -19.58 8.33
C THR A 535 -24.24 -19.81 8.24
N GLU A 536 -24.66 -21.06 8.04
CA GLU A 536 -26.09 -21.43 8.09
C GLU A 536 -26.72 -21.11 9.44
N SER A 537 -26.02 -21.39 10.54
CA SER A 537 -26.53 -21.15 11.90
C SER A 537 -26.77 -19.66 12.20
N ILE A 538 -26.06 -18.76 11.51
CA ILE A 538 -26.15 -17.31 11.70
C ILE A 538 -26.90 -16.60 10.57
N LEU A 539 -27.56 -17.33 9.66
CA LEU A 539 -28.13 -16.76 8.44
C LEU A 539 -29.14 -15.62 8.71
N ASN A 540 -29.87 -15.68 9.84
CA ASN A 540 -30.76 -14.61 10.27
C ASN A 540 -30.02 -13.30 10.60
N GLU A 541 -28.82 -13.38 11.17
CA GLU A 541 -27.95 -12.21 11.43
C GLU A 541 -27.40 -11.63 10.14
N VAL A 542 -27.08 -12.50 9.18
CA VAL A 542 -26.58 -12.12 7.86
C VAL A 542 -27.64 -11.32 7.10
N ILE A 543 -28.87 -11.83 7.04
CA ILE A 543 -29.99 -11.17 6.35
C ILE A 543 -30.32 -9.83 7.04
N ASP A 544 -30.38 -9.81 8.37
CA ASP A 544 -30.64 -8.59 9.13
C ASP A 544 -29.56 -7.52 8.88
N SER A 545 -28.29 -7.91 8.91
CA SER A 545 -27.16 -7.01 8.62
C SER A 545 -27.20 -6.46 7.19
N ALA A 546 -27.61 -7.28 6.22
CA ALA A 546 -27.71 -6.87 4.82
C ALA A 546 -28.82 -5.85 4.57
N GLU A 547 -29.98 -6.04 5.20
CA GLU A 547 -31.18 -5.21 5.01
C GLU A 547 -31.19 -3.96 5.89
N LYS A 548 -30.76 -4.10 7.15
CA LYS A 548 -30.84 -3.07 8.18
C LYS A 548 -29.46 -2.86 8.84
N PRO A 549 -28.44 -2.41 8.08
CA PRO A 549 -27.08 -2.28 8.60
C PRO A 549 -26.95 -1.30 9.78
N PHE A 550 -27.81 -0.29 9.85
CA PHE A 550 -27.81 0.72 10.91
C PHE A 550 -28.99 0.64 11.89
N ASP A 551 -30.12 0.07 11.47
CA ASP A 551 -31.36 0.00 12.27
C ASP A 551 -31.68 -1.42 12.79
N GLY A 552 -30.85 -2.40 12.44
CA GLY A 552 -31.00 -3.81 12.84
C GLY A 552 -30.24 -4.15 14.13
N ARG A 553 -29.89 -5.42 14.28
CA ARG A 553 -29.17 -5.95 15.45
C ARG A 553 -27.69 -5.59 15.48
N GLY A 554 -27.14 -5.11 14.35
CA GLY A 554 -25.77 -4.62 14.28
C GLY A 554 -24.68 -5.70 14.33
N TRP A 555 -25.03 -6.98 14.13
CA TRP A 555 -24.12 -8.12 14.23
C TRP A 555 -22.82 -7.94 13.42
N TRP A 556 -22.91 -7.45 12.19
CA TRP A 556 -21.73 -7.27 11.32
C TRP A 556 -20.64 -6.37 11.91
N ARG A 557 -21.00 -5.43 12.80
CA ARG A 557 -20.07 -4.45 13.40
C ARG A 557 -19.11 -5.07 14.42
N GLU A 558 -19.48 -6.21 14.98
CA GLU A 558 -18.72 -6.90 16.02
C GLU A 558 -17.72 -7.91 15.45
N GLN A 559 -17.67 -8.06 14.12
CA GLN A 559 -16.80 -9.04 13.46
C GLN A 559 -15.38 -8.49 13.25
N GLU A 560 -14.41 -9.39 12.97
CA GLU A 560 -12.99 -9.00 12.81
C GLU A 560 -12.77 -8.07 11.60
N GLU A 561 -13.46 -8.31 10.48
CA GLU A 561 -13.41 -7.50 9.26
C GLU A 561 -14.83 -6.98 8.94
N PRO A 562 -15.32 -5.94 9.65
CA PRO A 562 -16.74 -5.57 9.65
C PRO A 562 -17.26 -5.11 8.28
N TRP A 563 -16.51 -4.30 7.54
CA TRP A 563 -16.96 -3.77 6.25
C TRP A 563 -16.99 -4.84 5.16
N GLN A 564 -15.98 -5.71 5.10
CA GLN A 564 -16.03 -6.87 4.22
C GLN A 564 -17.15 -7.84 4.63
N THR A 565 -17.39 -8.03 5.93
CA THR A 565 -18.50 -8.84 6.43
C THR A 565 -19.83 -8.28 5.95
N LEU A 566 -20.07 -6.98 6.10
CA LEU A 566 -21.30 -6.34 5.63
C LEU A 566 -21.46 -6.48 4.11
N ALA A 567 -20.39 -6.26 3.34
CA ALA A 567 -20.39 -6.45 1.89
C ALA A 567 -20.78 -7.89 1.51
N CYS A 568 -20.19 -8.88 2.18
CA CYS A 568 -20.46 -10.29 1.95
C CYS A 568 -21.88 -10.70 2.42
N CYS A 569 -22.40 -10.14 3.52
CA CYS A 569 -23.79 -10.36 3.95
C CYS A 569 -24.79 -9.90 2.89
N ARG A 570 -24.54 -8.74 2.27
CA ARG A 570 -25.38 -8.21 1.18
C ARG A 570 -25.33 -9.12 -0.05
N GLU A 571 -24.13 -9.53 -0.44
CA GLU A 571 -23.94 -10.42 -1.59
C GLU A 571 -24.62 -11.78 -1.38
N LEU A 572 -24.43 -12.39 -0.21
CA LEU A 572 -25.04 -13.68 0.14
C LEU A 572 -26.57 -13.59 0.20
N THR A 573 -27.11 -12.51 0.78
CA THR A 573 -28.56 -12.28 0.83
C THR A 573 -29.14 -12.08 -0.56
N ALA A 574 -28.46 -11.34 -1.44
CA ALA A 574 -28.87 -11.16 -2.83
C ALA A 574 -28.85 -12.48 -3.62
N ALA A 575 -27.80 -13.29 -3.45
CA ALA A 575 -27.69 -14.60 -4.08
C ALA A 575 -28.80 -15.57 -3.63
N LEU A 576 -29.10 -15.63 -2.33
CA LEU A 576 -30.14 -16.50 -1.77
C LEU A 576 -31.56 -16.12 -2.23
N ARG A 577 -31.77 -14.84 -2.57
CA ARG A 577 -33.06 -14.32 -3.04
C ARG A 577 -33.15 -14.20 -4.56
N HIS A 578 -32.13 -14.64 -5.28
CA HIS A 578 -32.12 -14.55 -6.73
C HIS A 578 -33.28 -15.37 -7.32
N PRO A 579 -34.12 -14.80 -8.22
CA PRO A 579 -35.37 -15.43 -8.66
C PRO A 579 -35.22 -16.82 -9.28
N THR A 580 -34.12 -17.07 -10.01
CA THR A 580 -33.83 -18.36 -10.65
C THR A 580 -32.99 -19.29 -9.78
N GLY A 581 -32.69 -18.86 -8.55
CA GLY A 581 -31.84 -19.56 -7.60
C GLY A 581 -30.39 -19.01 -7.55
N PRO A 582 -29.61 -19.42 -6.53
CA PRO A 582 -28.32 -18.80 -6.26
C PRO A 582 -27.23 -19.10 -7.30
N ALA A 583 -27.33 -20.20 -8.05
CA ALA A 583 -26.31 -20.58 -9.03
C ALA A 583 -26.18 -19.56 -10.18
N ASP A 584 -27.30 -18.94 -10.57
CA ASP A 584 -27.34 -17.97 -11.67
C ASP A 584 -27.02 -16.54 -11.21
N TYR A 585 -26.88 -16.31 -9.90
CA TYR A 585 -26.58 -14.99 -9.38
C TYR A 585 -25.18 -14.54 -9.84
N ILE A 586 -25.13 -13.38 -10.50
CA ILE A 586 -23.88 -12.78 -10.97
C ILE A 586 -23.18 -12.09 -9.78
N ASN A 587 -22.17 -12.75 -9.24
CA ASN A 587 -21.39 -12.26 -8.11
C ASN A 587 -20.24 -11.37 -8.57
N HIS A 588 -20.11 -10.22 -7.90
CA HIS A 588 -18.98 -9.29 -8.10
C HIS A 588 -18.01 -9.29 -6.91
N PHE A 589 -18.42 -9.84 -5.77
CA PHE A 589 -17.65 -9.77 -4.55
C PHE A 589 -16.45 -10.74 -4.59
N PRO A 590 -15.22 -10.27 -4.33
CA PRO A 590 -14.04 -11.13 -4.31
C PRO A 590 -14.08 -12.11 -3.13
N VAL A 591 -13.88 -13.41 -3.41
CA VAL A 591 -13.64 -14.42 -2.38
C VAL A 591 -12.14 -14.54 -2.14
N HIS A 592 -11.70 -14.48 -0.88
CA HIS A 592 -10.27 -14.56 -0.53
C HIS A 592 -9.86 -15.96 -0.07
N GLN A 593 -8.68 -16.40 -0.52
CA GLN A 593 -7.95 -17.55 0.00
C GLN A 593 -6.52 -17.12 0.30
N ASP A 594 -5.98 -17.52 1.45
CA ASP A 594 -4.59 -17.21 1.85
C ASP A 594 -3.97 -18.40 2.57
N GLY A 595 -2.65 -18.55 2.43
CA GLY A 595 -1.88 -19.58 3.12
C GLY A 595 -1.53 -19.13 4.54
N SER A 596 -1.60 -20.06 5.49
CA SER A 596 -1.19 -19.81 6.87
C SER A 596 0.32 -19.60 6.94
N CYS A 597 0.76 -18.34 6.88
CA CYS A 597 2.16 -17.92 6.92
C CYS A 597 2.98 -18.44 5.72
N ASN A 598 2.74 -17.91 4.52
CA ASN A 598 3.40 -18.32 3.27
C ASN A 598 4.94 -18.39 3.37
N GLY A 599 5.58 -17.48 4.11
CA GLY A 599 7.03 -17.54 4.32
C GLY A 599 7.51 -18.82 5.01
N LEU A 600 6.79 -19.32 6.02
CA LEU A 600 7.11 -20.59 6.68
C LEU A 600 6.74 -21.79 5.79
N GLN A 601 5.68 -21.68 4.98
CA GLN A 601 5.36 -22.70 3.96
C GLN A 601 6.52 -22.85 2.96
N HIS A 602 7.07 -21.76 2.45
CA HIS A 602 8.23 -21.81 1.56
C HIS A 602 9.47 -22.38 2.25
N TYR A 603 9.74 -22.02 3.51
CA TYR A 603 10.88 -22.61 4.24
C TYR A 603 10.70 -24.10 4.49
N ALA A 604 9.51 -24.54 4.90
CA ALA A 604 9.22 -25.95 5.10
C ALA A 604 9.35 -26.75 3.80
N ALA A 605 8.88 -26.20 2.67
CA ALA A 605 9.04 -26.81 1.35
C ALA A 605 10.51 -26.87 0.89
N MET A 606 11.28 -25.78 1.04
CA MET A 606 12.71 -25.73 0.67
C MET A 606 13.53 -26.72 1.51
N GLY A 607 13.27 -26.76 2.82
CA GLY A 607 13.97 -27.61 3.76
C GLY A 607 13.43 -29.03 3.88
N ARG A 608 12.35 -29.36 3.14
CA ARG A 608 11.55 -30.60 3.27
C ARG A 608 11.29 -30.98 4.73
N ASP A 609 10.91 -29.98 5.52
CA ASP A 609 10.67 -30.10 6.97
C ASP A 609 9.27 -30.65 7.23
N GLU A 610 9.16 -31.94 7.55
CA GLU A 610 7.87 -32.61 7.76
C GLU A 610 7.06 -32.00 8.92
N ARG A 611 7.71 -31.73 10.06
CA ARG A 611 7.06 -31.07 11.22
C ARG A 611 6.63 -29.65 10.87
N GLY A 612 7.49 -28.90 10.18
CA GLY A 612 7.16 -27.57 9.70
C GLY A 612 5.99 -27.59 8.72
N ALA A 613 6.00 -28.53 7.77
CA ALA A 613 4.97 -28.71 6.74
C ALA A 613 3.60 -29.04 7.34
N ALA A 614 3.54 -29.91 8.34
CA ALA A 614 2.32 -30.18 9.08
C ALA A 614 1.79 -28.91 9.79
N SER A 615 2.67 -28.15 10.46
CA SER A 615 2.29 -26.95 11.22
C SER A 615 1.73 -25.80 10.36
N VAL A 616 2.09 -25.76 9.08
CA VAL A 616 1.68 -24.73 8.10
C VAL A 616 0.72 -25.24 7.03
N SER A 617 0.11 -26.42 7.26
CA SER A 617 -0.90 -27.03 6.39
C SER A 617 -0.43 -27.29 4.95
N LEU A 618 0.83 -27.75 4.79
CA LEU A 618 1.32 -28.29 3.51
C LEU A 618 1.01 -29.78 3.34
N GLU A 619 0.76 -30.48 4.46
CA GLU A 619 0.26 -31.85 4.46
C GLU A 619 -1.28 -31.85 4.42
N ASP A 620 -1.86 -32.85 3.76
CA ASP A 620 -3.31 -33.06 3.74
C ASP A 620 -3.82 -33.25 5.17
N CYS A 621 -4.75 -32.39 5.57
CA CYS A 621 -5.35 -32.44 6.90
C CYS A 621 -6.85 -32.09 6.84
N GLU A 622 -7.65 -32.77 7.68
CA GLU A 622 -9.09 -32.55 7.75
C GLU A 622 -9.44 -31.17 8.32
N ARG A 623 -8.62 -30.67 9.27
CA ARG A 623 -8.75 -29.35 9.88
C ARG A 623 -7.45 -28.56 9.71
N PRO A 624 -7.54 -27.23 9.45
CA PRO A 624 -6.36 -26.40 9.25
C PRO A 624 -5.52 -26.33 10.52
N ARG A 625 -4.20 -26.45 10.37
CA ARG A 625 -3.23 -26.26 11.45
C ARG A 625 -2.92 -24.78 11.63
N ASP A 626 -2.55 -24.41 12.85
CA ASP A 626 -2.39 -23.02 13.27
C ASP A 626 -1.06 -22.84 13.99
N VAL A 627 0.02 -22.70 13.21
CA VAL A 627 1.39 -22.47 13.70
C VAL A 627 1.49 -21.43 14.82
N TYR A 628 0.65 -20.40 14.80
CA TYR A 628 0.66 -19.36 15.83
C TYR A 628 0.24 -19.90 17.20
N THR A 629 -0.71 -20.82 17.23
CA THR A 629 -1.13 -21.51 18.45
C THR A 629 -0.03 -22.43 18.94
N ASP A 630 0.55 -23.24 18.06
CA ASP A 630 1.60 -24.19 18.41
C ASP A 630 2.80 -23.44 19.05
N VAL A 631 3.19 -22.30 18.46
CA VAL A 631 4.21 -21.42 19.06
C VAL A 631 3.74 -20.82 20.39
N THR A 632 2.46 -20.44 20.52
CA THR A 632 1.91 -19.89 21.78
C THR A 632 2.03 -20.90 22.91
N GLU A 633 1.68 -22.16 22.65
CA GLU A 633 1.75 -23.23 23.65
C GLU A 633 3.19 -23.52 24.08
N VAL A 634 4.14 -23.54 23.15
CA VAL A 634 5.57 -23.70 23.47
C VAL A 634 6.10 -22.51 24.28
N VAL A 635 5.71 -21.28 23.93
CA VAL A 635 6.11 -20.07 24.67
C VAL A 635 5.51 -20.04 26.07
N GLU A 636 4.25 -20.43 26.24
CA GLU A 636 3.58 -20.45 27.54
C GLU A 636 4.16 -21.55 28.45
N ALA A 637 4.47 -22.73 27.92
CA ALA A 637 5.14 -23.79 28.67
C ALA A 637 6.50 -23.32 29.22
N GLN A 638 7.31 -22.68 28.38
CA GLN A 638 8.61 -22.16 28.81
C GLN A 638 8.47 -20.97 29.79
N ARG A 639 7.46 -20.10 29.60
CA ARG A 639 7.15 -19.03 30.56
C ARG A 639 6.80 -19.59 31.93
N LYS A 640 6.01 -20.67 31.98
CA LYS A 640 5.65 -21.33 33.23
C LYS A 640 6.87 -21.90 33.95
N GLU A 641 7.75 -22.59 33.24
CA GLU A 641 9.02 -23.09 33.79
C GLU A 641 9.89 -21.96 34.38
N ASP A 642 10.02 -20.84 33.66
CA ASP A 642 10.77 -19.67 34.13
C ASP A 642 10.11 -19.01 35.36
N ALA A 643 8.78 -18.96 35.40
CA ALA A 643 8.04 -18.45 36.55
C ALA A 643 8.23 -19.34 37.79
N ASP A 644 8.18 -20.66 37.62
CA ASP A 644 8.43 -21.63 38.68
C ASP A 644 9.90 -21.57 39.16
N ALA A 645 10.83 -21.20 38.27
CA ALA A 645 12.24 -20.93 38.60
C ALA A 645 12.48 -19.55 39.25
N GLY A 646 11.43 -18.75 39.50
CA GLY A 646 11.52 -17.47 40.21
C GLY A 646 11.76 -16.24 39.33
N VAL A 647 11.57 -16.34 38.00
CA VAL A 647 11.69 -15.18 37.11
C VAL A 647 10.44 -14.29 37.23
N GLU A 648 10.58 -13.13 37.90
CA GLU A 648 9.46 -12.21 38.19
C GLU A 648 8.68 -11.80 36.92
N ILE A 649 9.36 -11.49 35.82
CA ILE A 649 8.70 -11.05 34.59
C ILE A 649 7.87 -12.17 33.94
N ALA A 650 8.27 -13.42 34.13
CA ALA A 650 7.55 -14.57 33.61
C ALA A 650 6.26 -14.78 34.41
N ALA A 651 6.27 -14.57 35.73
CA ALA A 651 5.07 -14.61 36.57
C ALA A 651 4.07 -13.50 36.21
N ILE A 652 4.53 -12.27 35.94
CA ILE A 652 3.68 -11.13 35.51
C ILE A 652 2.99 -11.37 34.14
N LEU A 653 3.50 -12.31 33.35
CA LEU A 653 3.01 -12.62 32.01
C LEU A 653 1.99 -13.77 32.00
N GLU A 654 1.57 -14.28 33.15
CA GLU A 654 0.59 -15.35 33.24
C GLU A 654 -0.74 -14.96 32.56
N GLY A 655 -1.21 -15.79 31.63
CA GLY A 655 -2.42 -15.49 30.83
C GLY A 655 -2.25 -14.35 29.81
N ALA A 656 -1.09 -13.70 29.73
CA ALA A 656 -0.76 -12.68 28.73
C ALA A 656 -0.18 -13.29 27.44
N VAL A 657 0.29 -14.54 27.48
CA VAL A 657 0.78 -15.28 26.30
C VAL A 657 -0.41 -15.77 25.48
N GLN A 658 -0.91 -14.91 24.60
CA GLN A 658 -2.05 -15.19 23.74
C GLN A 658 -1.63 -15.18 22.27
N ARG A 659 -2.33 -15.96 21.44
CA ARG A 659 -2.12 -15.99 19.98
C ARG A 659 -2.08 -14.59 19.37
N LYS A 660 -2.97 -13.68 19.79
CA LYS A 660 -3.03 -12.28 19.33
C LYS A 660 -1.72 -11.52 19.60
N VAL A 661 -1.08 -11.77 20.74
CA VAL A 661 0.15 -11.09 21.17
C VAL A 661 1.35 -11.51 20.33
N ILE A 662 1.48 -12.81 20.04
CA ILE A 662 2.68 -13.33 19.36
C ILE A 662 2.55 -13.45 17.84
N LYS A 663 1.31 -13.52 17.30
CA LYS A 663 1.03 -13.76 15.87
C LYS A 663 1.86 -12.86 14.96
N GLN A 664 1.91 -11.56 15.25
CA GLN A 664 2.61 -10.60 14.40
C GLN A 664 4.12 -10.85 14.37
N SER A 665 4.71 -11.18 15.51
CA SER A 665 6.15 -11.47 15.60
C SER A 665 6.50 -12.76 14.88
N VAL A 666 5.74 -13.84 15.09
CA VAL A 666 5.91 -15.10 14.35
C VAL A 666 5.81 -14.87 12.84
N MET A 667 4.77 -14.15 12.40
CA MET A 667 4.56 -13.84 10.98
C MET A 667 5.71 -13.01 10.40
N THR A 668 6.31 -12.10 11.14
CA THR A 668 7.33 -11.18 10.60
C THR A 668 8.76 -11.72 10.68
N THR A 669 9.01 -12.77 11.47
CA THR A 669 10.33 -13.42 11.60
C THR A 669 10.88 -13.90 10.28
N VAL A 670 10.07 -14.62 9.48
CA VAL A 670 10.49 -15.14 8.17
C VAL A 670 10.75 -14.07 7.13
N TYR A 671 10.49 -12.80 7.46
CA TYR A 671 10.75 -11.66 6.60
C TYR A 671 11.81 -10.70 7.16
N GLY A 672 12.59 -11.17 8.13
CA GLY A 672 13.75 -10.45 8.67
C GLY A 672 13.44 -9.48 9.80
N VAL A 673 12.37 -9.70 10.57
CA VAL A 673 12.16 -8.93 11.80
C VAL A 673 13.35 -9.12 12.74
N THR A 674 13.84 -8.03 13.31
CA THR A 674 14.86 -8.08 14.36
C THR A 674 14.21 -8.29 15.72
N LEU A 675 15.00 -8.66 16.73
CA LEU A 675 14.53 -8.71 18.12
C LEU A 675 13.86 -7.39 18.53
N TYR A 676 14.46 -6.25 18.16
CA TYR A 676 13.88 -4.93 18.43
C TYR A 676 12.51 -4.73 17.76
N GLY A 677 12.37 -5.16 16.50
CA GLY A 677 11.09 -5.11 15.79
C GLY A 677 10.03 -5.99 16.43
N ALA A 678 10.38 -7.23 16.80
CA ALA A 678 9.48 -8.15 17.50
C ALA A 678 9.05 -7.60 18.87
N MET A 679 10.00 -7.03 19.64
CA MET A 679 9.72 -6.34 20.90
C MET A 679 8.69 -5.23 20.72
N ALA A 680 8.86 -4.35 19.72
CA ALA A 680 7.93 -3.26 19.47
C ALA A 680 6.51 -3.76 19.13
N GLN A 681 6.39 -4.84 18.36
CA GLN A 681 5.11 -5.45 18.01
C GLN A 681 4.41 -6.05 19.23
N ILE A 682 5.11 -6.88 20.02
CA ILE A 682 4.57 -7.48 21.25
C ILE A 682 4.21 -6.41 22.27
N LYS A 683 5.07 -5.39 22.43
CA LYS A 683 4.83 -4.25 23.33
C LYS A 683 3.52 -3.54 23.03
N ARG A 684 3.17 -3.36 21.75
CA ARG A 684 1.89 -2.77 21.34
C ARG A 684 0.71 -3.64 21.75
N GLN A 685 0.80 -4.96 21.53
CA GLN A 685 -0.27 -5.89 21.90
C GLN A 685 -0.46 -5.99 23.42
N LEU A 686 0.62 -6.08 24.20
CA LEU A 686 0.57 -6.13 25.66
C LEU A 686 -0.04 -4.86 26.26
N ARG A 687 0.25 -3.69 25.67
CA ARG A 687 -0.30 -2.41 26.16
C ARG A 687 -1.82 -2.40 26.15
N GLU A 688 -2.43 -3.00 25.14
CA GLU A 688 -3.87 -3.05 24.95
C GLU A 688 -4.53 -4.24 25.65
N LEU A 689 -3.76 -5.12 26.31
CA LEU A 689 -4.25 -6.36 26.89
C LEU A 689 -4.68 -6.17 28.35
N PRO A 690 -5.98 -6.30 28.70
CA PRO A 690 -6.44 -6.10 30.07
C PRO A 690 -5.80 -7.05 31.07
N THR A 691 -5.59 -8.31 30.71
CA THR A 691 -4.96 -9.33 31.57
C THR A 691 -3.56 -8.90 32.02
N PHE A 692 -2.76 -8.34 31.09
CA PHE A 692 -1.43 -7.82 31.42
C PHE A 692 -1.50 -6.60 32.34
N GLN A 693 -2.42 -5.67 32.07
CA GLN A 693 -2.60 -4.48 32.90
C GLN A 693 -2.95 -4.84 34.35
N THR A 694 -3.84 -5.82 34.54
CA THR A 694 -4.23 -6.32 35.87
C THR A 694 -3.06 -6.95 36.61
N GLN A 695 -2.29 -7.83 35.97
CA GLN A 695 -1.17 -8.51 36.62
C GLN A 695 0.04 -7.60 36.86
N ALA A 696 0.31 -6.67 35.94
CA ALA A 696 1.43 -5.77 36.06
C ALA A 696 1.17 -4.61 37.06
N GLY A 697 -0.10 -4.34 37.40
CA GLY A 697 -0.50 -3.39 38.44
C GLY A 697 -0.13 -1.93 38.12
N ALA A 698 0.08 -1.12 39.16
CA ALA A 698 0.38 0.31 39.03
C ALA A 698 1.66 0.62 38.23
N ASP A 699 2.57 -0.35 38.09
CA ASP A 699 3.84 -0.23 37.35
C ASP A 699 3.80 -0.86 35.95
N ALA A 700 2.62 -1.13 35.40
CA ALA A 700 2.45 -1.76 34.08
C ALA A 700 3.27 -1.11 32.96
N ASP A 701 3.30 0.23 32.90
CA ASP A 701 4.08 0.96 31.89
C ASP A 701 5.59 0.75 32.00
N LYS A 702 6.12 0.61 33.23
CA LYS A 702 7.56 0.33 33.45
C LYS A 702 7.88 -1.13 33.08
N ARG A 703 6.96 -2.04 33.38
CA ARG A 703 7.08 -3.50 33.15
C ARG A 703 6.89 -3.90 31.68
N LEU A 704 6.21 -3.06 30.89
CA LEU A 704 5.92 -3.29 29.47
C LEU A 704 7.18 -3.52 28.61
N GLY A 705 8.25 -2.77 28.87
CA GLY A 705 9.53 -2.92 28.18
C GLY A 705 10.16 -4.30 28.44
N PRO A 706 10.50 -4.64 29.69
CA PRO A 706 11.03 -5.95 30.06
C PRO A 706 10.15 -7.12 29.63
N ALA A 707 8.82 -7.03 29.81
CA ALA A 707 7.87 -8.07 29.40
C ALA A 707 7.91 -8.33 27.88
N SER A 708 7.93 -7.27 27.08
CA SER A 708 8.04 -7.39 25.62
C SER A 708 9.39 -7.95 25.17
N ALA A 709 10.49 -7.61 25.88
CA ALA A 709 11.83 -8.14 25.61
C ALA A 709 11.90 -9.65 25.86
N TYR A 710 11.36 -10.08 27.00
CA TYR A 710 11.31 -11.48 27.39
C TYR A 710 10.50 -12.31 26.37
N LEU A 711 9.26 -11.91 26.07
CA LEU A 711 8.42 -12.64 25.12
C LEU A 711 8.98 -12.64 23.70
N ALA A 712 9.58 -11.53 23.23
CA ALA A 712 10.18 -11.48 21.90
C ALA A 712 11.35 -12.47 21.77
N LYS A 713 12.23 -12.52 22.78
CA LYS A 713 13.33 -13.49 22.81
C LYS A 713 12.80 -14.91 22.81
N LEU A 714 11.84 -15.20 23.69
CA LEU A 714 11.24 -16.52 23.83
C LEU A 714 10.55 -16.99 22.55
N THR A 715 9.76 -16.12 21.93
CA THR A 715 9.05 -16.40 20.67
C THR A 715 10.02 -16.74 19.55
N LEU A 716 11.08 -15.93 19.37
CA LEU A 716 12.07 -16.16 18.31
C LEU A 716 12.84 -17.48 18.51
N THR A 717 13.18 -17.82 19.75
CA THR A 717 13.83 -19.09 20.08
C THR A 717 12.88 -20.29 19.87
N SER A 718 11.61 -20.17 20.25
CA SER A 718 10.61 -21.24 20.10
C SER A 718 10.33 -21.58 18.62
N ILE A 719 10.32 -20.60 17.72
CA ILE A 719 10.19 -20.85 16.27
C ILE A 719 11.31 -21.76 15.77
N GLY A 720 12.56 -21.51 16.20
CA GLY A 720 13.71 -22.34 15.81
C GLY A 720 13.63 -23.78 16.31
N LYS A 721 12.91 -24.04 17.41
CA LYS A 721 12.66 -25.41 17.93
C LYS A 721 11.64 -26.17 17.09
N ILE A 722 10.63 -25.48 16.55
CA ILE A 722 9.57 -26.09 15.72
C ILE A 722 10.06 -26.27 14.28
N PHE A 723 10.78 -25.29 13.74
CA PHE A 723 11.22 -25.24 12.35
C PHE A 723 12.74 -25.35 12.23
N THR A 724 13.28 -26.52 12.58
CA THR A 724 14.74 -26.73 12.67
C THR A 724 15.43 -26.60 11.31
N SER A 725 14.83 -27.15 10.24
CA SER A 725 15.36 -27.04 8.88
C SER A 725 15.30 -25.59 8.39
N SER A 726 14.20 -24.89 8.66
CA SER A 726 14.04 -23.47 8.31
C SER A 726 15.09 -22.60 8.99
N ALA A 727 15.36 -22.83 10.28
CA ALA A 727 16.40 -22.13 11.03
C ALA A 727 17.80 -22.40 10.47
N ALA A 728 18.09 -23.65 10.08
CA ALA A 728 19.35 -24.00 9.43
C ALA A 728 19.52 -23.30 8.08
N THR A 729 18.47 -23.26 7.25
CA THR A 729 18.48 -22.54 5.97
C THR A 729 18.70 -21.03 6.17
N GLN A 730 18.04 -20.41 7.14
CA GLN A 730 18.24 -18.99 7.48
C GLN A 730 19.67 -18.72 7.95
N ALA A 731 20.22 -19.58 8.82
CA ALA A 731 21.60 -19.46 9.28
C ALA A 731 22.60 -19.61 8.13
N TRP A 732 22.33 -20.53 7.19
CA TRP A 732 23.14 -20.70 5.99
C TRP A 732 23.14 -19.44 5.12
N PHE A 733 21.97 -18.86 4.82
CA PHE A 733 21.88 -17.59 4.09
C PHE A 733 22.63 -16.45 4.81
N ALA A 734 22.52 -16.37 6.14
CA ALA A 734 23.23 -15.36 6.92
C ALA A 734 24.76 -15.53 6.84
N LYS A 735 25.25 -16.78 6.85
CA LYS A 735 26.69 -17.10 6.71
C LYS A 735 27.20 -16.76 5.32
N VAL A 736 26.48 -17.15 4.27
CA VAL A 736 26.82 -16.84 2.87
C VAL A 736 26.90 -15.33 2.68
N ARG A 737 25.89 -14.59 3.16
CA ARG A 737 25.91 -13.13 3.16
C ARG A 737 27.16 -12.59 3.87
N GLY A 738 27.46 -13.08 5.07
CA GLY A 738 28.65 -12.66 5.82
C GLY A 738 29.96 -12.84 5.03
N ALA A 739 30.09 -13.97 4.32
CA ALA A 739 31.26 -14.28 3.49
C ALA A 739 31.40 -13.42 2.23
N PHE A 740 30.29 -12.92 1.67
CA PHE A 740 30.32 -12.02 0.50
C PHE A 740 30.64 -10.56 0.86
N PHE A 741 30.46 -10.16 2.13
CA PHE A 741 30.75 -8.80 2.62
C PHE A 741 32.05 -8.70 3.42
N SER A 742 32.66 -9.84 3.78
CA SER A 742 34.02 -9.94 4.31
C SER A 742 35.02 -10.06 3.17
#